data_AF-A0A814LS71-F1
#
_entry.id   AF-A0A814LS71-F1
#
_cell.length_a   1.000
_cell.length_b   1.000
_cell.length_c   1.000
_cell.angle_alpha   90.00
_cell.angle_beta   90.00
_cell.angle_gamma   90.00
#
_symmetry.space_group_name_H-M   'P 1'
#
loop_
_entity.id
_entity.type
_entity.pdbx_description
1 polymer ?
#
loop_
_entity_poly.entity_id
_entity_poly.type
_entity_poly.pdbx_seq_one_letter_code
_entity_poly.pdbx_strand_id
1 'polypeptide(L)'
;MLKIFLIAFFLVEIYQTVERPLVIGHRGSGYLPELTLETQSMGHALHSDMIEIDVCLSRDNQLLVVHDLYLNAVSNVGDLYPNRNRSDGYHYVIDFDLAELRRLTIHERTIPFTNTQVYPSRFPSSSSIPFSLSTLNETLELLLGLHRSMNQQYQLLIEIKNPEYHSQYNRSISEILLSTLTAYNLTELTDPIVIQTFHIEELMRIRKNHGSRLRLVALLTWNWLNESSSDYDFYRSEQGLQNLSWVVQGIAPNMELLVNFDLNGSIIDVTNLTSLAHKYQLAVYAWTFRYDTYKGNFKELIDFFHRKVQVDGFITSQPDLVIKLLEQTTTNAMGELPGISMLLYGLVFVIYLLMKMNTIYLTLTQVDLSTETDHVDFANLIEWYNFSIFVCRNESIIEVPLFDCELPKKVLEDFDNATCYPTTIQPIQQPITMITPQLTISECPDPNYMGTYCNITNDKCISMKPCQNDAECISNSSLPLGYHCQCLSDEYSGYNCENDNRDCKNDTCWHDGKCIQESTSIDNKTTFVCLCRQGYEGLNCELVSNMCTNITCENRGACRSSELSWKCHCVDPTVYSGVYCEHESKSLVVKKALGRSFASIAIVAIVVVFLFVIVMDVLKYGFMIDPVERERQLMKNEQKKKKIDKKKKRMETKKHGVIAIRFVYIDSSNK
;
A
#
# COMPACT_ATOMS: atom_id res chain seq x y z
N MET A 1 32.64 23.94 -15.41
CA MET A 1 31.34 24.65 -15.30
C MET A 1 30.19 23.71 -15.68
N LEU A 2 30.05 23.26 -16.93
CA LEU A 2 28.95 22.37 -17.37
C LEU A 2 28.85 21.02 -16.61
N LYS A 3 29.98 20.37 -16.29
CA LYS A 3 30.00 19.14 -15.45
C LYS A 3 29.58 19.36 -14.00
N ILE A 4 29.82 20.56 -13.44
CA ILE A 4 29.39 20.92 -12.08
C ILE A 4 27.89 21.25 -12.09
N PHE A 5 27.41 21.86 -13.19
CA PHE A 5 25.98 22.11 -13.43
C PHE A 5 25.21 20.79 -13.55
N LEU A 6 25.72 19.81 -14.30
CA LEU A 6 25.12 18.48 -14.39
C LEU A 6 25.10 17.73 -13.06
N ILE A 7 26.18 17.80 -12.27
CA ILE A 7 26.20 17.18 -10.93
C ILE A 7 25.23 17.89 -9.97
N ALA A 8 25.13 19.22 -10.03
CA ALA A 8 24.17 19.98 -9.23
C ALA A 8 22.72 19.73 -9.67
N PHE A 9 22.46 19.58 -10.97
CA PHE A 9 21.14 19.22 -11.51
C PHE A 9 20.75 17.80 -11.10
N PHE A 10 21.69 16.84 -11.18
CA PHE A 10 21.51 15.48 -10.66
C PHE A 10 21.30 15.46 -9.14
N LEU A 11 21.99 16.31 -8.36
CA LEU A 11 21.80 16.41 -6.91
C LEU A 11 20.49 17.10 -6.52
N VAL A 12 19.93 17.96 -7.38
CA VAL A 12 18.61 18.56 -7.22
C VAL A 12 17.50 17.59 -7.66
N GLU A 13 17.72 16.75 -8.67
CA GLU A 13 16.82 15.62 -9.02
C GLU A 13 16.84 14.49 -7.97
N ILE A 14 17.91 14.35 -7.20
CA ILE A 14 17.98 13.40 -6.06
C ILE A 14 17.23 13.93 -4.82
N TYR A 15 16.75 15.19 -4.82
CA TYR A 15 15.65 15.58 -3.95
C TYR A 15 14.34 15.03 -4.53
N GLN A 16 14.22 13.70 -4.60
CA GLN A 16 12.90 13.11 -4.54
C GLN A 16 12.29 13.57 -3.22
N THR A 17 11.26 14.42 -3.30
CA THR A 17 10.31 14.54 -2.21
C THR A 17 9.81 13.12 -1.98
N VAL A 18 10.30 12.45 -0.93
CA VAL A 18 9.72 11.20 -0.48
C VAL A 18 8.30 11.58 -0.08
N GLU A 19 7.35 11.36 -0.99
CA GLU A 19 5.95 11.59 -0.70
C GLU A 19 5.58 10.71 0.48
N ARG A 20 4.99 11.32 1.51
CA ARG A 20 4.51 10.55 2.66
C ARG A 20 3.42 9.59 2.19
N PRO A 21 3.28 8.41 2.83
CA PRO A 21 2.13 7.55 2.60
C PRO A 21 0.81 8.31 2.76
N LEU A 22 -0.20 7.91 1.99
CA LEU A 22 -1.56 8.43 2.13
C LEU A 22 -2.14 8.09 3.50
N VAL A 23 -2.94 8.99 4.06
CA VAL A 23 -3.70 8.75 5.28
C VAL A 23 -5.18 8.80 4.93
N ILE A 24 -5.83 7.65 5.09
CA ILE A 24 -7.20 7.40 4.70
C ILE A 24 -8.04 7.30 5.97
N GLY A 25 -8.97 8.24 6.15
CA GLY A 25 -9.90 8.26 7.27
C GLY A 25 -10.91 7.12 7.15
N HIS A 26 -10.70 6.04 7.89
CA HIS A 26 -11.57 4.86 7.91
C HIS A 26 -12.93 5.24 8.47
N ARG A 27 -13.96 5.19 7.61
CA ARG A 27 -15.33 5.63 7.89
C ARG A 27 -15.44 7.09 8.35
N GLY A 28 -14.57 7.95 7.83
CA GLY A 28 -14.38 9.32 8.30
C GLY A 28 -13.32 9.39 9.40
N SER A 29 -13.75 9.25 10.66
CA SER A 29 -12.86 9.22 11.82
C SER A 29 -13.47 8.42 12.97
N GLY A 30 -12.65 8.02 13.94
CA GLY A 30 -13.06 7.35 15.16
C GLY A 30 -13.50 8.28 16.29
N TYR A 31 -13.73 9.57 16.01
CA TYR A 31 -14.10 10.57 17.03
C TYR A 31 -15.60 10.88 17.09
N LEU A 32 -16.32 10.55 16.01
CA LEU A 32 -17.77 10.73 15.86
C LEU A 32 -18.37 9.43 15.29
N PRO A 33 -19.69 9.20 15.44
CA PRO A 33 -20.33 8.01 14.91
C PRO A 33 -20.01 7.78 13.43
N GLU A 34 -19.61 6.55 13.11
CA GLU A 34 -19.07 6.18 11.80
C GLU A 34 -20.01 6.54 10.65
N LEU A 35 -19.44 6.94 9.51
CA LEU A 35 -20.13 7.20 8.23
C LEU A 35 -21.17 8.34 8.19
N THR A 36 -21.41 9.03 9.30
CA THR A 36 -22.17 10.29 9.35
C THR A 36 -21.49 11.42 8.55
N LEU A 37 -22.25 12.39 8.06
CA LEU A 37 -21.65 13.54 7.35
C LEU A 37 -20.74 14.37 8.27
N GLU A 38 -21.01 14.37 9.57
CA GLU A 38 -20.21 15.01 10.59
C GLU A 38 -18.84 14.35 10.74
N THR A 39 -18.76 13.01 10.81
CA THR A 39 -17.47 12.31 10.87
C THR A 39 -16.69 12.42 9.56
N GLN A 40 -17.37 12.49 8.42
CA GLN A 40 -16.73 12.76 7.13
C GLN A 40 -16.17 14.19 7.07
N SER A 41 -16.95 15.19 7.49
CA SER A 41 -16.50 16.58 7.58
C SER A 41 -15.30 16.74 8.53
N MET A 42 -15.31 16.00 9.65
CA MET A 42 -14.19 15.94 10.58
C MET A 42 -12.98 15.28 9.95
N GLY A 43 -13.13 14.12 9.29
CA GLY A 43 -12.04 13.44 8.59
C GLY A 43 -11.33 14.35 7.59
N HIS A 44 -12.11 15.17 6.87
CA HIS A 44 -11.56 16.20 5.98
C HIS A 44 -10.82 17.30 6.74
N ALA A 45 -11.42 17.84 7.80
CA ALA A 45 -10.80 18.88 8.65
C ALA A 45 -9.52 18.41 9.36
N LEU A 46 -9.38 17.10 9.55
CA LEU A 46 -8.17 16.45 10.07
C LEU A 46 -7.14 16.13 8.98
N HIS A 47 -7.32 16.67 7.77
CA HIS A 47 -6.40 16.56 6.63
C HIS A 47 -6.16 15.14 6.12
N SER A 48 -7.16 14.25 6.21
CA SER A 48 -7.10 12.97 5.53
C SER A 48 -6.97 13.18 4.01
N ASP A 49 -6.10 12.41 3.35
CA ASP A 49 -5.94 12.46 1.88
C ASP A 49 -7.16 11.84 1.18
N MET A 50 -7.75 10.83 1.83
CA MET A 50 -9.00 10.21 1.42
C MET A 50 -9.89 9.93 2.62
N ILE A 51 -11.19 9.82 2.39
CA ILE A 51 -12.17 9.35 3.35
C ILE A 51 -12.78 8.08 2.80
N GLU A 52 -12.67 7.01 3.58
CA GLU A 52 -13.34 5.75 3.27
C GLU A 52 -14.81 5.81 3.69
N ILE A 53 -15.68 5.34 2.80
CA ILE A 53 -17.11 5.16 3.07
C ILE A 53 -17.56 3.78 2.58
N ASP A 54 -18.57 3.21 3.22
CA ASP A 54 -19.19 1.94 2.83
C ASP A 54 -20.58 2.19 2.27
N VAL A 55 -20.99 1.50 1.20
CA VAL A 55 -22.35 1.64 0.63
C VAL A 55 -23.13 0.33 0.56
N CYS A 56 -24.42 0.42 0.91
CA CYS A 56 -25.44 -0.64 0.80
C CYS A 56 -26.70 -0.10 0.10
N LEU A 57 -27.53 -0.96 -0.51
CA LEU A 57 -28.81 -0.54 -1.07
C LEU A 57 -29.95 -0.64 -0.06
N SER A 58 -30.78 0.40 -0.05
CA SER A 58 -32.15 0.38 0.50
C SER A 58 -33.13 -0.32 -0.43
N ARG A 59 -34.36 -0.55 0.06
CA ARG A 59 -35.46 -1.17 -0.70
C ARG A 59 -35.84 -0.36 -1.95
N ASP A 60 -35.75 0.96 -1.92
CA ASP A 60 -36.03 1.87 -3.03
C ASP A 60 -34.77 2.29 -3.81
N ASN A 61 -33.75 1.43 -3.81
CA ASN A 61 -32.50 1.54 -4.60
C ASN A 61 -31.67 2.79 -4.33
N GLN A 62 -31.80 3.40 -3.14
CA GLN A 62 -30.91 4.46 -2.70
C GLN A 62 -29.62 3.84 -2.12
N LEU A 63 -28.47 4.41 -2.45
CA LEU A 63 -27.16 4.04 -1.86
C LEU A 63 -26.99 4.71 -0.51
N LEU A 64 -27.07 3.92 0.56
CA LEU A 64 -26.92 4.37 1.92
C LEU A 64 -25.49 4.16 2.37
N VAL A 65 -24.94 5.15 3.09
CA VAL A 65 -23.58 5.08 3.61
C VAL A 65 -23.61 4.40 4.96
N VAL A 66 -23.34 3.09 4.97
CA VAL A 66 -23.41 2.22 6.15
C VAL A 66 -22.51 1.01 5.97
N HIS A 67 -21.81 0.61 7.03
CA HIS A 67 -20.84 -0.48 6.97
C HIS A 67 -21.49 -1.87 6.91
N ASP A 68 -22.47 -2.13 7.76
CA ASP A 68 -23.10 -3.45 7.83
C ASP A 68 -24.28 -3.53 6.86
N LEU A 69 -24.62 -4.76 6.42
CA LEU A 69 -25.87 -5.01 5.68
C LEU A 69 -27.12 -4.79 6.57
N TYR A 70 -26.93 -4.63 7.88
CA TYR A 70 -27.95 -4.42 8.89
C TYR A 70 -27.70 -3.17 9.73
N LEU A 71 -28.75 -2.68 10.39
CA LEU A 71 -28.76 -1.38 11.05
C LEU A 71 -28.54 -1.45 12.57
N ASN A 72 -28.63 -2.64 13.16
CA ASN A 72 -28.70 -2.84 14.62
C ASN A 72 -27.47 -2.36 15.38
N ALA A 73 -26.29 -2.33 14.75
CA ALA A 73 -25.06 -1.97 15.44
C ALA A 73 -24.88 -0.45 15.61
N VAL A 74 -25.57 0.36 14.80
CA VAL A 74 -25.27 1.80 14.65
C VAL A 74 -26.52 2.68 14.75
N SER A 75 -27.69 2.10 15.02
CA SER A 75 -28.94 2.86 15.04
C SER A 75 -29.97 2.32 16.03
N ASN A 76 -30.94 3.16 16.37
CA ASN A 76 -32.12 2.81 17.17
C ASN A 76 -33.20 2.01 16.41
N VAL A 77 -32.84 1.28 15.34
CA VAL A 77 -33.79 0.58 14.46
C VAL A 77 -34.70 -0.40 15.22
N GLY A 78 -34.17 -1.07 16.25
CA GLY A 78 -34.94 -2.03 17.06
C GLY A 78 -36.04 -1.37 17.89
N ASP A 79 -35.84 -0.13 18.32
CA ASP A 79 -36.84 0.63 19.06
C ASP A 79 -37.89 1.22 18.13
N LEU A 80 -37.46 1.71 16.96
CA LEU A 80 -38.34 2.38 15.99
C LEU A 80 -39.16 1.39 15.16
N TYR A 81 -38.61 0.22 14.85
CA TYR A 81 -39.21 -0.79 13.97
C TYR A 81 -39.14 -2.21 14.54
N PRO A 82 -39.66 -2.46 15.76
CA PRO A 82 -39.44 -3.72 16.49
C PRO A 82 -39.94 -4.99 15.77
N ASN A 83 -40.88 -4.84 14.82
CA ASN A 83 -41.50 -5.96 14.09
C ASN A 83 -40.98 -6.09 12.64
N ARG A 84 -39.85 -5.46 12.31
CA ARG A 84 -39.27 -5.44 10.95
C ARG A 84 -37.91 -6.14 10.88
N ASN A 85 -37.53 -6.86 11.92
CA ASN A 85 -36.37 -7.75 11.88
C ASN A 85 -36.68 -9.03 11.08
N ARG A 86 -35.63 -9.65 10.56
CA ARG A 86 -35.71 -11.00 10.00
C ARG A 86 -35.64 -12.06 11.11
N SER A 87 -35.73 -13.33 10.73
CA SER A 87 -35.73 -14.47 11.66
C SER A 87 -34.45 -14.60 12.51
N ASP A 88 -33.36 -13.98 12.07
CA ASP A 88 -32.09 -13.87 12.81
C ASP A 88 -32.05 -12.71 13.81
N GLY A 89 -33.10 -11.89 13.87
CA GLY A 89 -33.22 -10.73 14.74
C GLY A 89 -32.66 -9.42 14.16
N TYR A 90 -32.03 -9.44 12.99
CA TYR A 90 -31.42 -8.26 12.38
C TYR A 90 -32.38 -7.48 11.47
N HIS A 91 -32.18 -6.17 11.39
CA HIS A 91 -32.90 -5.26 10.50
C HIS A 91 -31.99 -4.89 9.32
N TYR A 92 -32.26 -5.47 8.15
CA TYR A 92 -31.42 -5.30 6.97
C TYR A 92 -31.76 -4.01 6.24
N VAL A 93 -30.73 -3.30 5.74
CA VAL A 93 -30.89 -2.02 5.03
C VAL A 93 -31.84 -2.16 3.84
N ILE A 94 -31.74 -3.28 3.11
CA ILE A 94 -32.53 -3.55 1.91
C ILE A 94 -34.04 -3.73 2.18
N ASP A 95 -34.45 -3.88 3.44
CA ASP A 95 -35.85 -4.08 3.81
C ASP A 95 -36.60 -2.75 4.02
N PHE A 96 -35.90 -1.61 4.00
CA PHE A 96 -36.46 -0.28 4.29
C PHE A 96 -36.27 0.69 3.12
N ASP A 97 -37.24 1.57 2.88
CA ASP A 97 -37.09 2.69 1.96
C ASP A 97 -36.30 3.84 2.61
N LEU A 98 -35.70 4.72 1.82
CA LEU A 98 -34.96 5.88 2.34
C LEU A 98 -35.79 6.74 3.31
N ALA A 99 -37.08 6.94 3.02
CA ALA A 99 -37.98 7.69 3.91
C ALA A 99 -38.13 7.04 5.30
N GLU A 100 -38.07 5.71 5.38
CA GLU A 100 -38.07 4.99 6.66
C GLU A 100 -36.72 5.14 7.37
N LEU A 101 -35.63 5.00 6.62
CA LEU A 101 -34.25 5.06 7.14
C LEU A 101 -33.90 6.45 7.70
N ARG A 102 -34.43 7.53 7.11
CA ARG A 102 -34.24 8.91 7.58
C ARG A 102 -34.80 9.20 8.97
N ARG A 103 -35.67 8.34 9.49
CA ARG A 103 -36.23 8.48 10.84
C ARG A 103 -35.32 7.90 11.92
N LEU A 104 -34.29 7.15 11.53
CA LEU A 104 -33.36 6.54 12.47
C LEU A 104 -32.45 7.60 13.07
N THR A 105 -32.12 7.40 14.35
CA THR A 105 -31.02 8.09 15.01
C THR A 105 -29.80 7.18 14.95
N ILE A 106 -28.71 7.71 14.41
CA ILE A 106 -27.42 7.04 14.37
C ILE A 106 -26.65 7.32 15.66
N HIS A 107 -25.95 6.30 16.15
CA HIS A 107 -25.11 6.39 17.34
C HIS A 107 -23.78 5.66 17.13
N GLU A 108 -22.83 5.88 18.04
CA GLU A 108 -21.57 5.13 18.04
C GLU A 108 -21.83 3.63 18.08
N ARG A 109 -20.95 2.85 17.44
CA ARG A 109 -21.14 1.42 17.24
C ARG A 109 -21.29 0.68 18.57
N THR A 110 -22.34 -0.14 18.64
CA THR A 110 -22.63 -1.05 19.75
C THR A 110 -22.68 -2.50 19.28
N ILE A 111 -22.45 -3.43 20.19
CA ILE A 111 -22.71 -4.85 19.96
C ILE A 111 -24.23 -5.03 19.83
N PRO A 112 -24.73 -5.59 18.69
CA PRO A 112 -26.14 -5.82 18.47
C PRO A 112 -26.81 -6.54 19.67
N PHE A 113 -28.06 -6.18 19.94
CA PHE A 113 -28.93 -6.73 20.99
C PHE A 113 -28.52 -6.43 22.45
N THR A 114 -27.23 -6.23 22.73
CA THR A 114 -26.74 -5.85 24.06
C THR A 114 -26.61 -4.33 24.22
N ASN A 115 -26.53 -3.60 23.10
CA ASN A 115 -26.29 -2.15 23.05
C ASN A 115 -25.03 -1.71 23.82
N THR A 116 -24.06 -2.63 23.99
CA THR A 116 -22.78 -2.31 24.64
C THR A 116 -21.88 -1.63 23.62
N GLN A 117 -21.40 -0.43 23.94
CA GLN A 117 -20.50 0.32 23.07
C GLN A 117 -19.21 -0.45 22.79
N VAL A 118 -18.85 -0.61 21.52
CA VAL A 118 -17.69 -1.40 21.08
C VAL A 118 -16.38 -0.71 21.46
N TYR A 119 -16.33 0.62 21.33
CA TYR A 119 -15.15 1.42 21.64
C TYR A 119 -15.47 2.41 22.77
N PRO A 120 -15.20 2.05 24.05
CA PRO A 120 -15.67 2.84 25.20
C PRO A 120 -15.10 4.27 25.29
N SER A 121 -13.97 4.55 24.63
CA SER A 121 -13.31 5.85 24.61
C SER A 121 -13.76 6.77 23.46
N ARG A 122 -14.57 6.27 22.52
CA ARG A 122 -15.12 7.05 21.40
C ARG A 122 -16.36 7.84 21.82
N PHE A 123 -17.01 8.47 20.84
CA PHE A 123 -18.22 9.23 21.05
C PHE A 123 -19.27 8.42 21.82
N PRO A 124 -19.94 8.97 22.86
CA PRO A 124 -20.89 8.19 23.64
C PRO A 124 -22.10 7.74 22.80
N SER A 125 -22.33 6.43 22.73
CA SER A 125 -23.53 5.83 22.11
C SER A 125 -24.83 6.26 22.80
N SER A 126 -24.77 6.64 24.08
CA SER A 126 -25.91 7.15 24.86
C SER A 126 -26.21 8.64 24.65
N SER A 127 -25.45 9.31 23.77
CA SER A 127 -25.66 10.72 23.45
C SER A 127 -27.05 10.97 22.85
N SER A 128 -27.65 12.11 23.20
CA SER A 128 -28.93 12.55 22.63
C SER A 128 -28.80 13.37 21.35
N ILE A 129 -27.57 13.54 20.82
CA ILE A 129 -27.35 14.25 19.55
C ILE A 129 -27.92 13.42 18.39
N PRO A 130 -28.80 14.00 17.56
CA PRO A 130 -29.52 13.26 16.52
C PRO A 130 -28.69 13.13 15.24
N PHE A 131 -27.66 12.28 15.24
CA PHE A 131 -26.96 11.96 14.00
C PHE A 131 -27.89 11.21 13.05
N SER A 132 -27.73 11.47 11.75
CA SER A 132 -28.58 10.91 10.70
C SER A 132 -27.80 10.03 9.74
N LEU A 133 -28.48 9.02 9.19
CA LEU A 133 -27.94 8.21 8.11
C LEU A 133 -27.82 9.06 6.84
N SER A 134 -26.70 8.93 6.14
CA SER A 134 -26.43 9.67 4.90
C SER A 134 -26.57 8.78 3.67
N THR A 135 -26.86 9.42 2.53
CA THR A 135 -26.82 8.79 1.20
C THR A 135 -25.50 9.09 0.50
N LEU A 136 -25.17 8.30 -0.52
CA LEU A 136 -24.02 8.61 -1.36
C LEU A 136 -24.16 9.98 -2.03
N ASN A 137 -25.35 10.35 -2.52
CA ASN A 137 -25.58 11.66 -3.15
C ASN A 137 -25.20 12.82 -2.22
N GLU A 138 -25.64 12.77 -0.95
CA GLU A 138 -25.27 13.80 0.03
C GLU A 138 -23.78 13.82 0.34
N THR A 139 -23.15 12.65 0.36
CA THR A 139 -21.70 12.52 0.56
C THR A 139 -20.91 13.11 -0.62
N LEU A 140 -21.38 12.92 -1.85
CA LEU A 140 -20.82 13.54 -3.05
C LEU A 140 -21.04 15.06 -3.07
N GLU A 141 -22.21 15.53 -2.65
CA GLU A 141 -22.48 16.97 -2.51
C GLU A 141 -21.57 17.61 -1.44
N LEU A 142 -21.36 16.92 -0.31
CA LEU A 142 -20.40 17.35 0.71
C LEU A 142 -18.98 17.41 0.14
N LEU A 143 -18.52 16.36 -0.54
CA LEU A 143 -17.19 16.29 -1.18
C LEU A 143 -16.96 17.49 -2.11
N LEU A 144 -17.84 17.67 -3.09
CA LEU A 144 -17.71 18.72 -4.10
C LEU A 144 -17.86 20.12 -3.48
N GLY A 145 -18.73 20.26 -2.48
CA GLY A 145 -18.90 21.51 -1.74
C GLY A 145 -17.66 21.89 -0.93
N LEU A 146 -17.01 20.92 -0.29
CA LEU A 146 -15.77 21.12 0.48
C LEU A 146 -14.58 21.43 -0.44
N HIS A 147 -14.46 20.74 -1.58
CA HIS A 147 -13.44 21.07 -2.60
C HIS A 147 -13.54 22.52 -3.04
N ARG A 148 -14.76 22.97 -3.34
CA ARG A 148 -15.02 24.34 -3.76
C ARG A 148 -14.75 25.37 -2.65
N SER A 149 -15.18 25.09 -1.41
CA SER A 149 -15.13 26.07 -0.32
C SER A 149 -13.76 26.17 0.34
N MET A 150 -12.99 25.09 0.37
CA MET A 150 -11.67 25.04 1.02
C MET A 150 -10.49 24.99 0.06
N ASN A 151 -10.74 24.82 -1.25
CA ASN A 151 -9.68 24.59 -2.23
C ASN A 151 -8.73 23.46 -1.81
N GLN A 152 -9.26 22.47 -1.11
CA GLN A 152 -8.55 21.28 -0.65
C GLN A 152 -9.13 20.08 -1.38
N GLN A 153 -8.24 19.30 -1.98
CA GLN A 153 -8.60 18.11 -2.75
C GLN A 153 -8.42 16.89 -1.83
N TYR A 154 -9.53 16.35 -1.34
CA TYR A 154 -9.56 15.03 -0.71
C TYR A 154 -10.39 14.07 -1.55
N GLN A 155 -10.19 12.77 -1.39
CA GLN A 155 -10.85 11.77 -2.24
C GLN A 155 -11.80 10.89 -1.43
N LEU A 156 -12.75 10.24 -2.09
CA LEU A 156 -13.54 9.17 -1.49
C LEU A 156 -12.99 7.81 -1.90
N LEU A 157 -12.84 6.94 -0.91
CA LEU A 157 -12.63 5.51 -1.10
C LEU A 157 -13.95 4.79 -0.78
N ILE A 158 -14.71 4.45 -1.82
CA ILE A 158 -16.06 3.89 -1.71
C ILE A 158 -15.98 2.38 -1.71
N GLU A 159 -16.33 1.73 -0.60
CA GLU A 159 -16.50 0.29 -0.52
C GLU A 159 -17.91 -0.14 -0.93
N ILE A 160 -18.01 -1.01 -1.94
CA ILE A 160 -19.25 -1.73 -2.25
C ILE A 160 -19.38 -2.91 -1.29
N LYS A 161 -20.35 -2.85 -0.37
CA LYS A 161 -20.61 -3.95 0.56
C LYS A 161 -21.39 -5.07 -0.11
N ASN A 162 -20.78 -6.25 -0.11
CA ASN A 162 -21.37 -7.53 -0.52
C ASN A 162 -22.29 -7.41 -1.76
N PRO A 163 -21.74 -7.16 -2.97
CA PRO A 163 -22.50 -7.10 -4.21
C PRO A 163 -23.30 -8.37 -4.53
N GLU A 164 -22.84 -9.54 -4.09
CA GLU A 164 -23.56 -10.81 -4.26
C GLU A 164 -24.87 -10.83 -3.47
N TYR A 165 -24.85 -10.37 -2.21
CA TYR A 165 -26.06 -10.23 -1.39
C TYR A 165 -27.11 -9.37 -2.10
N HIS A 166 -26.70 -8.24 -2.66
CA HIS A 166 -27.61 -7.35 -3.39
C HIS A 166 -28.15 -7.99 -4.68
N SER A 167 -27.32 -8.78 -5.36
CA SER A 167 -27.71 -9.50 -6.58
C SER A 167 -28.81 -10.53 -6.35
N GLN A 168 -28.91 -11.12 -5.14
CA GLN A 168 -30.00 -12.03 -4.77
C GLN A 168 -31.39 -11.37 -4.85
N TYR A 169 -31.46 -10.03 -4.84
CA TYR A 169 -32.70 -9.26 -4.97
C TYR A 169 -32.87 -8.66 -6.38
N ASN A 170 -32.13 -9.18 -7.38
CA ASN A 170 -32.06 -8.68 -8.75
C ASN A 170 -31.61 -7.21 -8.84
N ARG A 171 -30.65 -6.82 -7.98
CA ARG A 171 -30.11 -5.46 -7.94
C ARG A 171 -28.60 -5.49 -8.07
N SER A 172 -28.08 -4.80 -9.08
CA SER A 172 -26.64 -4.55 -9.18
C SER A 172 -26.30 -3.25 -8.46
N ILE A 173 -25.73 -3.38 -7.26
CA ILE A 173 -25.24 -2.22 -6.50
C ILE A 173 -24.14 -1.46 -7.26
N SER A 174 -23.28 -2.17 -8.01
CA SER A 174 -22.23 -1.55 -8.82
C SER A 174 -22.79 -0.74 -9.98
N GLU A 175 -23.83 -1.21 -10.67
CA GLU A 175 -24.48 -0.44 -11.73
C GLU A 175 -25.14 0.82 -11.19
N ILE A 176 -25.82 0.71 -10.04
CA ILE A 176 -26.43 1.86 -9.37
C ILE A 176 -25.35 2.85 -8.93
N LEU A 177 -24.24 2.37 -8.36
CA LEU A 177 -23.09 3.21 -7.99
C LEU A 177 -22.52 3.95 -9.19
N LEU A 178 -22.19 3.24 -10.28
CA LEU A 178 -21.62 3.83 -11.48
C LEU A 178 -22.59 4.83 -12.13
N SER A 179 -23.89 4.53 -12.15
CA SER A 179 -24.91 5.46 -12.63
C SER A 179 -24.99 6.72 -11.77
N THR A 180 -24.92 6.58 -10.44
CA THR A 180 -24.91 7.73 -9.52
C THR A 180 -23.66 8.58 -9.75
N LEU A 181 -22.48 7.98 -9.83
CA LEU A 181 -21.24 8.73 -10.07
C LEU A 181 -21.23 9.43 -11.44
N THR A 182 -21.77 8.78 -12.47
CA THR A 182 -21.95 9.38 -13.80
C THR A 182 -22.85 10.62 -13.75
N ALA A 183 -23.91 10.61 -12.93
CA ALA A 183 -24.78 11.77 -12.77
C ALA A 183 -24.06 13.00 -12.15
N TYR A 184 -22.96 12.79 -11.42
CA TYR A 184 -22.09 13.84 -10.90
C TYR A 184 -20.87 14.13 -11.81
N ASN A 185 -20.81 13.54 -13.02
CA ASN A 185 -19.67 13.61 -13.94
C ASN A 185 -18.36 13.06 -13.34
N LEU A 186 -18.44 12.05 -12.47
CA LEU A 186 -17.29 11.41 -11.84
C LEU A 186 -17.09 10.02 -12.47
N THR A 187 -16.29 9.93 -13.52
CA THR A 187 -16.12 8.71 -14.33
C THR A 187 -14.69 8.39 -14.74
N GLU A 188 -13.74 9.29 -14.46
CA GLU A 188 -12.36 9.25 -14.94
C GLU A 188 -11.35 8.82 -13.87
N LEU A 189 -10.17 8.34 -14.30
CA LEU A 189 -9.07 7.99 -13.39
C LEU A 189 -8.63 9.17 -12.48
N THR A 190 -8.75 10.40 -13.01
CA THR A 190 -8.35 11.63 -12.33
C THR A 190 -9.39 12.12 -11.33
N ASP A 191 -10.61 11.57 -11.36
CA ASP A 191 -11.66 12.00 -10.46
C ASP A 191 -11.34 11.57 -9.02
N PRO A 192 -11.83 12.31 -8.00
CA PRO A 192 -11.55 12.08 -6.59
C PRO A 192 -12.30 10.87 -6.02
N ILE A 193 -12.50 9.82 -6.83
CA ILE A 193 -13.24 8.61 -6.49
C ILE A 193 -12.37 7.39 -6.73
N VAL A 194 -12.27 6.56 -5.70
CA VAL A 194 -11.69 5.22 -5.75
C VAL A 194 -12.75 4.23 -5.28
N ILE A 195 -12.94 3.14 -5.99
CA ILE A 195 -13.89 2.08 -5.61
C ILE A 195 -13.09 0.90 -5.06
N GLN A 196 -13.55 0.33 -3.94
CA GLN A 196 -13.03 -0.91 -3.39
C GLN A 196 -14.14 -1.91 -3.08
N THR A 197 -13.79 -3.20 -3.00
CA THR A 197 -14.68 -4.24 -2.46
C THR A 197 -13.86 -5.49 -2.17
N PHE A 198 -14.39 -6.34 -1.29
CA PHE A 198 -13.88 -7.67 -1.00
C PHE A 198 -14.14 -8.68 -2.13
N HIS A 199 -15.09 -8.40 -3.04
CA HIS A 199 -15.45 -9.27 -4.17
C HIS A 199 -14.62 -8.92 -5.41
N ILE A 200 -13.52 -9.63 -5.61
CA ILE A 200 -12.55 -9.36 -6.68
C ILE A 200 -13.16 -9.51 -8.07
N GLU A 201 -14.06 -10.48 -8.24
CA GLU A 201 -14.79 -10.71 -9.48
C GLU A 201 -15.68 -9.51 -9.83
N GLU A 202 -16.23 -8.80 -8.84
CA GLU A 202 -17.02 -7.59 -9.07
C GLU A 202 -16.13 -6.41 -9.54
N LEU A 203 -14.90 -6.29 -9.04
CA LEU A 203 -13.94 -5.31 -9.57
C LEU A 203 -13.60 -5.60 -11.03
N MET A 204 -13.46 -6.88 -11.39
CA MET A 204 -13.29 -7.27 -12.79
C MET A 204 -14.51 -6.90 -13.63
N ARG A 205 -15.73 -7.12 -13.11
CA ARG A 205 -16.99 -6.75 -13.76
C ARG A 205 -17.09 -5.24 -13.99
N ILE A 206 -16.77 -4.43 -12.98
CA ILE A 206 -16.74 -2.96 -13.07
C ILE A 206 -15.76 -2.50 -14.15
N ARG A 207 -14.53 -3.04 -14.17
CA ARG A 207 -13.52 -2.66 -15.16
C ARG A 207 -13.87 -3.15 -16.57
N LYS A 208 -14.20 -4.44 -16.72
CA LYS A 208 -14.28 -5.11 -18.02
C LYS A 208 -15.65 -5.03 -18.65
N ASN A 209 -16.71 -5.27 -17.87
CA ASN A 209 -18.08 -5.36 -18.40
C ASN A 209 -18.73 -3.97 -18.44
N HIS A 210 -18.50 -3.14 -17.43
CA HIS A 210 -19.03 -1.77 -17.39
C HIS A 210 -18.07 -0.73 -17.98
N GLY A 211 -16.84 -1.11 -18.33
CA GLY A 211 -15.87 -0.21 -18.95
C GLY A 211 -15.45 0.97 -18.06
N SER A 212 -15.59 0.86 -16.74
CA SER A 212 -15.31 1.96 -15.82
C SER A 212 -13.84 2.36 -15.89
N ARG A 213 -13.60 3.68 -15.99
CA ARG A 213 -12.27 4.29 -15.93
C ARG A 213 -11.90 4.73 -14.52
N LEU A 214 -12.79 4.60 -13.53
CA LEU A 214 -12.47 4.96 -12.15
C LEU A 214 -11.34 4.11 -11.58
N ARG A 215 -10.65 4.65 -10.56
CA ARG A 215 -9.62 3.91 -9.83
C ARG A 215 -10.27 2.81 -9.00
N LEU A 216 -9.68 1.62 -9.05
CA LEU A 216 -10.16 0.43 -8.32
C LEU A 216 -9.09 -0.08 -7.35
N VAL A 217 -9.53 -0.56 -6.19
CA VAL A 217 -8.67 -1.16 -5.14
C VAL A 217 -9.28 -2.49 -4.68
N ALA A 218 -8.46 -3.54 -4.59
CA ALA A 218 -8.89 -4.85 -4.12
C ALA A 218 -8.71 -5.01 -2.61
N LEU A 219 -9.79 -5.18 -1.84
CA LEU A 219 -9.69 -5.51 -0.41
C LEU A 219 -9.27 -6.98 -0.25
N LEU A 220 -8.23 -7.22 0.55
CA LEU A 220 -7.68 -8.56 0.76
C LEU A 220 -7.71 -8.95 2.24
N THR A 221 -8.13 -10.19 2.50
CA THR A 221 -8.19 -10.77 3.85
C THR A 221 -7.86 -12.26 3.80
N TRP A 222 -8.27 -13.04 4.80
CA TRP A 222 -8.17 -14.50 4.77
C TRP A 222 -9.47 -15.15 4.28
N ASN A 223 -9.35 -16.25 3.54
CA ASN A 223 -10.48 -17.03 3.04
C ASN A 223 -11.45 -17.50 4.15
N TRP A 224 -10.94 -17.85 5.34
CA TRP A 224 -11.76 -18.34 6.46
C TRP A 224 -12.64 -17.27 7.12
N LEU A 225 -12.40 -15.97 6.86
CA LEU A 225 -13.31 -14.91 7.31
C LEU A 225 -14.57 -14.81 6.44
N ASN A 226 -14.56 -15.44 5.25
CA ASN A 226 -15.72 -15.54 4.37
C ASN A 226 -16.37 -14.18 4.05
N GLU A 227 -15.54 -13.16 3.83
CA GLU A 227 -16.00 -11.82 3.41
C GLU A 227 -16.60 -11.84 2.00
N SER A 228 -16.14 -12.75 1.13
CA SER A 228 -16.69 -13.03 -0.19
C SER A 228 -16.33 -14.44 -0.66
N SER A 229 -16.79 -14.83 -1.86
CA SER A 229 -16.35 -16.06 -2.53
C SER A 229 -14.99 -15.95 -3.22
N SER A 230 -14.34 -14.78 -3.24
CA SER A 230 -13.03 -14.60 -3.87
C SER A 230 -11.93 -15.37 -3.13
N ASP A 231 -11.00 -15.98 -3.87
CA ASP A 231 -9.85 -16.67 -3.27
C ASP A 231 -8.71 -15.69 -2.94
N TYR A 232 -8.70 -15.21 -1.70
CA TYR A 232 -7.67 -14.30 -1.21
C TYR A 232 -6.27 -14.93 -1.11
N ASP A 233 -6.16 -16.25 -0.97
CA ASP A 233 -4.86 -16.91 -0.95
C ASP A 233 -4.22 -16.85 -2.34
N PHE A 234 -5.01 -17.12 -3.38
CA PHE A 234 -4.61 -16.90 -4.76
C PHE A 234 -4.27 -15.43 -5.03
N TYR A 235 -5.14 -14.48 -4.67
CA TYR A 235 -4.92 -13.05 -4.97
C TYR A 235 -3.77 -12.41 -4.16
N ARG A 236 -3.30 -13.04 -3.09
CA ARG A 236 -2.06 -12.67 -2.37
C ARG A 236 -0.80 -13.33 -2.95
N SER A 237 -0.94 -14.32 -3.82
CA SER A 237 0.18 -14.93 -4.54
C SER A 237 0.72 -13.99 -5.63
N GLU A 238 1.94 -14.23 -6.09
CA GLU A 238 2.54 -13.47 -7.19
C GLU A 238 1.67 -13.50 -8.47
N GLN A 239 1.13 -14.66 -8.82
CA GLN A 239 0.25 -14.82 -9.99
C GLN A 239 -1.07 -14.04 -9.83
N GLY A 240 -1.64 -14.07 -8.62
CA GLY A 240 -2.86 -13.33 -8.31
C GLY A 240 -2.67 -11.82 -8.38
N LEU A 241 -1.56 -11.31 -7.84
CA LEU A 241 -1.19 -9.89 -7.92
C LEU A 241 -0.92 -9.46 -9.36
N GLN A 242 -0.25 -10.30 -10.15
CA GLN A 242 -0.08 -10.05 -11.57
C GLN A 242 -1.43 -9.95 -12.28
N ASN A 243 -2.39 -10.83 -11.97
CA ASN A 243 -3.73 -10.78 -12.54
C ASN A 243 -4.48 -9.51 -12.12
N LEU A 244 -4.38 -9.12 -10.84
CA LEU A 244 -4.98 -7.91 -10.30
C LEU A 244 -4.43 -6.63 -10.95
N SER A 245 -3.14 -6.59 -11.28
CA SER A 245 -2.50 -5.40 -11.88
C SER A 245 -3.12 -4.91 -13.19
N TRP A 246 -3.88 -5.76 -13.88
CA TRP A 246 -4.62 -5.39 -15.09
C TRP A 246 -5.98 -4.73 -14.81
N VAL A 247 -6.45 -4.76 -13.56
CA VAL A 247 -7.82 -4.38 -13.17
C VAL A 247 -7.81 -3.24 -12.17
N VAL A 248 -6.94 -3.31 -11.17
CA VAL A 248 -6.90 -2.41 -10.02
C VAL A 248 -5.59 -1.62 -9.98
N GLN A 249 -5.61 -0.46 -9.31
CA GLN A 249 -4.44 0.39 -9.09
C GLN A 249 -3.78 0.11 -7.73
N GLY A 250 -4.45 -0.64 -6.86
CA GLY A 250 -3.90 -1.02 -5.57
C GLY A 250 -4.64 -2.17 -4.92
N ILE A 251 -4.04 -2.67 -3.84
CA ILE A 251 -4.62 -3.62 -2.92
C ILE A 251 -4.77 -2.96 -1.55
N ALA A 252 -5.80 -3.35 -0.82
CA ALA A 252 -6.03 -2.94 0.55
C ALA A 252 -6.08 -4.19 1.45
N PRO A 253 -4.92 -4.72 1.88
CA PRO A 253 -4.86 -5.89 2.75
C PRO A 253 -5.08 -5.51 4.21
N ASN A 254 -5.63 -6.45 4.99
CA ASN A 254 -5.52 -6.37 6.45
C ASN A 254 -4.04 -6.24 6.84
N MET A 255 -3.72 -5.33 7.75
CA MET A 255 -2.35 -5.02 8.17
C MET A 255 -1.60 -6.26 8.70
N GLU A 256 -2.33 -7.22 9.28
CA GLU A 256 -1.77 -8.47 9.79
C GLU A 256 -1.32 -9.43 8.68
N LEU A 257 -1.80 -9.29 7.43
CA LEU A 257 -1.30 -10.04 6.28
C LEU A 257 0.11 -9.61 5.83
N LEU A 258 0.55 -8.43 6.27
CA LEU A 258 1.82 -7.84 5.88
C LEU A 258 2.97 -8.18 6.83
N VAL A 259 2.67 -8.85 7.95
CA VAL A 259 3.64 -9.14 9.01
C VAL A 259 3.44 -10.53 9.58
N ASN A 260 4.53 -11.12 10.09
CA ASN A 260 4.49 -12.36 10.84
C ASN A 260 4.63 -12.08 12.35
N PHE A 261 3.85 -12.77 13.17
CA PHE A 261 3.87 -12.63 14.63
C PHE A 261 4.56 -13.82 15.31
N ASP A 262 5.20 -13.56 16.46
CA ASP A 262 5.64 -14.61 17.37
C ASP A 262 4.47 -15.15 18.20
N LEU A 263 4.74 -16.20 18.98
CA LEU A 263 3.75 -16.81 19.88
C LEU A 263 3.23 -15.84 20.96
N ASN A 264 3.90 -14.70 21.17
CA ASN A 264 3.50 -13.67 22.12
C ASN A 264 2.77 -12.50 21.45
N GLY A 265 2.53 -12.56 20.13
CA GLY A 265 1.87 -11.51 19.35
C GLY A 265 2.77 -10.31 18.99
N SER A 266 4.09 -10.45 19.11
CA SER A 266 5.06 -9.44 18.67
C SER A 266 5.43 -9.65 17.20
N ILE A 267 5.58 -8.57 16.43
CA ILE A 267 5.98 -8.66 15.02
C ILE A 267 7.43 -9.16 14.94
N ILE A 268 7.65 -10.28 14.22
CA ILE A 268 8.97 -10.87 13.98
C ILE A 268 9.57 -10.31 12.68
N ASP A 269 8.80 -10.34 11.59
CA ASP A 269 9.28 -10.00 10.25
C ASP A 269 8.13 -9.57 9.33
N VAL A 270 8.47 -9.01 8.17
CA VAL A 270 7.55 -8.56 7.13
C VAL A 270 7.30 -9.68 6.13
N THR A 271 6.07 -9.83 5.62
CA THR A 271 5.79 -10.76 4.52
C THR A 271 6.28 -10.18 3.18
N ASN A 272 6.33 -10.98 2.11
CA ASN A 272 6.69 -10.48 0.79
C ASN A 272 5.51 -9.81 0.05
N LEU A 273 4.34 -9.68 0.68
CA LEU A 273 3.13 -9.20 -0.01
C LEU A 273 3.29 -7.77 -0.53
N THR A 274 3.81 -6.85 0.29
CA THR A 274 4.02 -5.46 -0.16
C THR A 274 5.02 -5.38 -1.30
N SER A 275 6.16 -6.06 -1.20
CA SER A 275 7.18 -6.03 -2.24
C SER A 275 6.73 -6.70 -3.54
N LEU A 276 5.93 -7.76 -3.46
CA LEU A 276 5.28 -8.36 -4.64
C LEU A 276 4.24 -7.43 -5.26
N ALA A 277 3.40 -6.76 -4.46
CA ALA A 277 2.43 -5.80 -4.99
C ALA A 277 3.13 -4.64 -5.72
N HIS A 278 4.18 -4.07 -5.11
CA HIS A 278 5.01 -3.02 -5.72
C HIS A 278 5.70 -3.48 -7.01
N LYS A 279 6.15 -4.74 -7.09
CA LYS A 279 6.71 -5.32 -8.32
C LYS A 279 5.75 -5.19 -9.51
N TYR A 280 4.44 -5.26 -9.26
CA TYR A 280 3.39 -5.09 -10.27
C TYR A 280 2.71 -3.71 -10.24
N GLN A 281 3.37 -2.70 -9.65
CA GLN A 281 2.90 -1.31 -9.61
C GLN A 281 1.52 -1.16 -8.91
N LEU A 282 1.20 -2.04 -7.97
CA LEU A 282 0.01 -1.95 -7.14
C LEU A 282 0.35 -1.21 -5.85
N ALA A 283 -0.38 -0.12 -5.57
CA ALA A 283 -0.30 0.56 -4.28
C ALA A 283 -0.86 -0.33 -3.15
N VAL A 284 -0.34 -0.20 -1.93
CA VAL A 284 -0.73 -1.00 -0.76
C VAL A 284 -1.32 -0.10 0.33
N TYR A 285 -2.64 -0.19 0.54
CA TYR A 285 -3.39 0.56 1.55
C TYR A 285 -3.78 -0.35 2.73
N ALA A 286 -2.96 -0.40 3.77
CA ALA A 286 -3.18 -1.35 4.86
C ALA A 286 -4.28 -0.88 5.83
N TRP A 287 -5.16 -1.81 6.23
CA TRP A 287 -6.26 -1.54 7.19
C TRP A 287 -6.25 -2.49 8.39
N THR A 288 -6.78 -2.14 9.56
CA THR A 288 -7.13 -0.79 10.01
C THR A 288 -6.26 -0.41 11.20
N PHE A 289 -5.58 0.72 11.11
CA PHE A 289 -4.79 1.27 12.22
C PHE A 289 -5.70 2.00 13.20
N ARG A 290 -5.82 1.48 14.42
CA ARG A 290 -6.65 2.04 15.49
C ARG A 290 -5.82 2.28 16.74
N TYR A 291 -5.60 3.54 17.08
CA TYR A 291 -4.82 3.93 18.26
C TYR A 291 -5.49 3.46 19.55
N ASP A 292 -6.81 3.56 19.62
CA ASP A 292 -7.63 3.30 20.79
C ASP A 292 -7.75 1.81 21.14
N THR A 293 -7.48 0.90 20.20
CA THR A 293 -7.50 -0.55 20.46
C THR A 293 -6.13 -1.22 20.40
N TYR A 294 -5.12 -0.54 19.87
CA TYR A 294 -3.78 -1.09 19.81
C TYR A 294 -3.12 -1.07 21.19
N LYS A 295 -2.65 -2.25 21.65
CA LYS A 295 -2.07 -2.42 23.00
C LYS A 295 -0.59 -2.04 23.08
N GLY A 296 0.10 -1.93 21.95
CA GLY A 296 1.52 -1.62 21.87
C GLY A 296 1.82 -0.13 21.70
N ASN A 297 3.07 0.18 21.37
CA ASN A 297 3.46 1.54 21.02
C ASN A 297 2.99 1.89 19.60
N PHE A 298 1.93 2.68 19.48
CA PHE A 298 1.35 3.04 18.19
C PHE A 298 2.33 3.80 17.27
N LYS A 299 3.24 4.60 17.82
CA LYS A 299 4.28 5.27 17.02
C LYS A 299 5.22 4.26 16.38
N GLU A 300 5.65 3.25 17.13
CA GLU A 300 6.50 2.17 16.61
C GLU A 300 5.77 1.36 15.53
N LEU A 301 4.47 1.12 15.69
CA LEU A 301 3.64 0.47 14.67
C LEU A 301 3.62 1.27 13.36
N ILE A 302 3.29 2.57 13.42
CA ILE A 302 3.27 3.44 12.23
C ILE A 302 4.66 3.53 11.60
N ASP A 303 5.71 3.70 12.41
CA ASP A 303 7.09 3.74 11.94
C ASP A 303 7.52 2.44 11.25
N PHE A 304 7.11 1.30 11.79
CA PHE A 304 7.41 -0.02 11.23
C PHE A 304 6.69 -0.21 9.88
N PHE A 305 5.39 0.09 9.81
CA PHE A 305 4.64 -0.06 8.57
C PHE A 305 5.09 0.92 7.48
N HIS A 306 5.48 2.14 7.85
CA HIS A 306 6.02 3.12 6.91
C HIS A 306 7.41 2.71 6.40
N ARG A 307 8.35 2.35 7.30
CA ARG A 307 9.76 2.20 6.91
C ARG A 307 10.18 0.77 6.56
N LYS A 308 9.56 -0.23 7.18
CA LYS A 308 9.90 -1.65 7.01
C LYS A 308 8.93 -2.36 6.08
N VAL A 309 7.63 -2.18 6.30
CA VAL A 309 6.61 -2.76 5.42
C VAL A 309 6.48 -1.96 4.13
N GLN A 310 6.71 -0.65 4.18
CA GLN A 310 6.64 0.28 3.04
C GLN A 310 5.23 0.35 2.42
N VAL A 311 4.20 0.48 3.26
CA VAL A 311 2.84 0.71 2.74
C VAL A 311 2.71 2.09 2.11
N ASP A 312 1.92 2.19 1.04
CA ASP A 312 1.64 3.44 0.33
C ASP A 312 0.51 4.24 0.99
N GLY A 313 -0.29 3.60 1.85
CA GLY A 313 -1.31 4.27 2.62
C GLY A 313 -1.75 3.55 3.89
N PHE A 314 -2.22 4.34 4.85
CA PHE A 314 -2.76 3.91 6.14
C PHE A 314 -4.26 4.18 6.20
N ILE A 315 -5.06 3.11 6.26
CA ILE A 315 -6.49 3.21 6.56
C ILE A 315 -6.63 3.21 8.09
N THR A 316 -7.07 4.33 8.66
CA THR A 316 -7.01 4.57 10.11
C THR A 316 -8.24 5.26 10.67
N SER A 317 -8.60 4.94 11.91
CA SER A 317 -9.63 5.69 12.66
C SER A 317 -9.13 7.03 13.22
N GLN A 318 -7.82 7.29 13.29
CA GLN A 318 -7.27 8.54 13.85
C GLN A 318 -6.31 9.20 12.85
N PRO A 319 -6.84 9.80 11.75
CA PRO A 319 -6.02 10.31 10.66
C PRO A 319 -5.03 11.41 11.12
N ASP A 320 -5.48 12.33 11.98
CA ASP A 320 -4.65 13.40 12.55
C ASP A 320 -3.42 12.89 13.30
N LEU A 321 -3.60 11.82 14.08
CA LEU A 321 -2.50 11.21 14.82
C LEU A 321 -1.51 10.55 13.87
N VAL A 322 -1.99 9.79 12.88
CA VAL A 322 -1.10 9.13 11.91
C VAL A 322 -0.33 10.16 11.09
N ILE A 323 -0.97 11.22 10.60
CA ILE A 323 -0.31 12.33 9.89
C ILE A 323 0.81 12.93 10.75
N LYS A 324 0.49 13.29 12.00
CA LYS A 324 1.46 13.86 12.93
C LYS A 324 2.65 12.94 13.19
N LEU A 325 2.42 11.63 13.29
CA LEU A 325 3.48 10.64 13.49
C LEU A 325 4.38 10.50 12.25
N LEU A 326 3.79 10.50 11.05
CA LEU A 326 4.53 10.47 9.79
C LEU A 326 5.40 11.72 9.61
N GLU A 327 4.87 12.91 9.92
CA GLU A 327 5.61 14.18 9.86
C GLU A 327 6.83 14.20 10.81
N GLN A 328 6.64 13.71 12.04
CA GLN A 328 7.73 13.59 13.01
C GLN A 328 8.84 12.64 12.54
N THR A 329 8.47 11.58 11.83
CA THR A 329 9.44 10.62 11.30
C THR A 329 10.25 11.20 10.14
N THR A 330 9.63 11.99 9.26
CA THR A 330 10.34 12.72 8.19
C THR A 330 11.32 13.77 8.72
N THR A 331 10.97 14.51 9.77
CA THR A 331 11.87 15.54 10.35
C THR A 331 13.11 14.95 11.02
N ASN A 332 12.99 13.79 11.67
CA ASN A 332 14.13 13.11 12.31
C ASN A 332 15.12 12.53 11.29
N ALA A 333 14.67 12.11 10.10
CA ALA A 333 15.55 11.69 9.01
C ALA A 333 16.35 12.86 8.41
N MET A 334 15.76 14.07 8.40
CA MET A 334 16.45 15.29 7.95
C MET A 334 17.38 15.90 9.02
N GLY A 335 17.26 15.46 10.28
CA GLY A 335 18.07 15.94 11.41
C GLY A 335 19.54 15.52 11.40
N GLU A 336 19.97 14.59 10.54
CA GLU A 336 21.35 14.11 10.47
C GLU A 336 22.22 14.78 9.39
N LEU A 337 21.70 15.73 8.60
CA LEU A 337 22.48 16.50 7.61
C LEU A 337 22.42 18.05 7.73
N PRO A 338 22.54 18.68 8.92
CA PRO A 338 22.56 20.14 8.98
C PRO A 338 23.86 20.78 8.47
N GLY A 339 24.92 19.99 8.19
CA GLY A 339 26.22 20.52 7.75
C GLY A 339 26.37 20.70 6.24
N ILE A 340 25.73 19.86 5.42
CA ILE A 340 25.98 19.82 3.97
C ILE A 340 25.02 20.74 3.21
N SER A 341 23.77 20.88 3.69
CA SER A 341 22.77 21.78 3.10
C SER A 341 23.21 23.26 3.13
N MET A 342 23.64 23.79 4.28
CA MET A 342 24.11 25.18 4.38
C MET A 342 25.37 25.46 3.55
N LEU A 343 26.26 24.48 3.42
CA LEU A 343 27.45 24.62 2.56
C LEU A 343 27.09 24.59 1.08
N LEU A 344 26.12 23.76 0.65
CA LEU A 344 25.62 23.76 -0.73
C LEU A 344 24.84 25.04 -1.06
N TYR A 345 23.94 25.51 -0.18
CA TYR A 345 23.24 26.78 -0.35
C TYR A 345 24.22 27.95 -0.36
N GLY A 346 25.24 27.93 0.51
CA GLY A 346 26.34 28.89 0.51
C GLY A 346 27.14 28.85 -0.79
N LEU A 347 27.46 27.66 -1.32
CA LEU A 347 28.19 27.50 -2.57
C LEU A 347 27.36 28.00 -3.77
N VAL A 348 26.07 27.66 -3.83
CA VAL A 348 25.13 28.12 -4.87
C VAL A 348 24.95 29.63 -4.82
N PHE A 349 24.86 30.22 -3.62
CA PHE A 349 24.76 31.67 -3.44
C PHE A 349 26.07 32.40 -3.80
N VAL A 350 27.23 31.82 -3.48
CA VAL A 350 28.54 32.35 -3.89
C VAL A 350 28.72 32.22 -5.39
N ILE A 351 28.32 31.11 -6.01
CA ILE A 351 28.33 30.94 -7.48
C ILE A 351 27.38 31.93 -8.14
N TYR A 352 26.19 32.17 -7.59
CA TYR A 352 25.24 33.18 -8.06
C TYR A 352 25.82 34.60 -7.97
N LEU A 353 26.50 34.95 -6.88
CA LEU A 353 27.19 36.24 -6.72
C LEU A 353 28.38 36.39 -7.68
N LEU A 354 29.17 35.34 -7.88
CA LEU A 354 30.28 35.31 -8.84
C LEU A 354 29.78 35.41 -10.29
N MET A 355 28.64 34.78 -10.62
CA MET A 355 27.97 34.93 -11.90
C MET A 355 27.45 36.34 -12.08
N LYS A 356 26.80 36.95 -11.08
CA LYS A 356 26.38 38.36 -11.14
C LYS A 356 27.56 39.32 -11.32
N MET A 357 28.70 39.06 -10.68
CA MET A 357 29.93 39.85 -10.88
C MET A 357 30.53 39.67 -12.28
N ASN A 358 30.47 38.46 -12.87
CA ASN A 358 30.89 38.23 -14.26
C ASN A 358 29.91 38.81 -15.29
N THR A 359 28.60 38.79 -15.03
CA THR A 359 27.59 39.45 -15.87
C THR A 359 27.77 40.97 -15.85
N ILE A 360 28.11 41.55 -14.69
CA ILE A 360 28.43 42.98 -14.56
C ILE A 360 29.72 43.34 -15.32
N TYR A 361 30.73 42.46 -15.31
CA TYR A 361 31.96 42.65 -16.11
C TYR A 361 31.71 42.53 -17.62
N LEU A 362 30.78 41.68 -18.06
CA LEU A 362 30.38 41.53 -19.47
C LEU A 362 29.50 42.69 -19.97
N THR A 363 28.76 43.38 -19.10
CA THR A 363 28.01 44.59 -19.47
C THR A 363 28.87 45.86 -19.51
N LEU A 364 30.11 45.84 -18.99
CA LEU A 364 31.01 46.99 -18.97
C LEU A 364 32.09 46.97 -20.07
N THR A 365 32.17 45.91 -20.87
CA THR A 365 32.95 45.92 -22.11
C THR A 365 31.98 46.08 -23.29
N GLN A 366 31.75 47.33 -23.71
CA GLN A 366 31.27 47.63 -25.04
C GLN A 366 32.24 46.98 -26.04
N VAL A 367 31.80 45.90 -26.67
CA VAL A 367 32.43 45.37 -27.89
C VAL A 367 31.74 46.10 -29.04
N ASP A 368 32.40 47.16 -29.49
CA ASP A 368 32.14 47.80 -30.77
C ASP A 368 32.78 46.92 -31.85
N LEU A 369 31.98 46.26 -32.68
CA LEU A 369 32.42 45.47 -33.82
C LEU A 369 31.67 45.93 -35.06
N SER A 370 32.04 47.09 -35.56
CA SER A 370 31.99 47.38 -36.98
C SER A 370 33.25 46.81 -37.65
N THR A 371 33.07 46.22 -38.84
CA THR A 371 34.04 45.80 -39.86
C THR A 371 34.51 44.34 -39.88
N GLU A 372 34.00 43.65 -40.92
CA GLU A 372 34.61 42.66 -41.82
C GLU A 372 35.05 41.26 -41.33
N THR A 373 34.41 40.27 -41.98
CA THR A 373 34.86 38.90 -42.31
C THR A 373 35.30 37.97 -41.19
N ASP A 374 34.46 37.02 -40.81
CA ASP A 374 34.59 35.62 -41.27
C ASP A 374 33.47 34.72 -40.70
N HIS A 375 33.12 33.72 -41.50
CA HIS A 375 32.09 32.71 -41.24
C HIS A 375 32.30 31.97 -39.91
N VAL A 376 31.26 31.89 -39.07
CA VAL A 376 31.10 30.81 -38.08
C VAL A 376 29.90 29.97 -38.49
N ASP A 377 30.21 28.76 -38.92
CA ASP A 377 29.27 27.74 -39.36
C ASP A 377 28.52 27.14 -38.15
N PHE A 378 27.21 27.42 -38.06
CA PHE A 378 26.33 26.93 -37.00
C PHE A 378 25.72 25.55 -37.32
N ALA A 379 26.16 24.87 -38.40
CA ALA A 379 25.57 23.60 -38.83
C ALA A 379 25.84 22.40 -37.90
N ASN A 380 26.86 22.44 -37.03
CA ASN A 380 27.25 21.27 -36.22
C ASN A 380 26.64 21.19 -34.81
N LEU A 381 25.76 22.12 -34.41
CA LEU A 381 25.15 22.07 -33.06
C LEU A 381 23.73 21.50 -33.02
N ILE A 382 23.11 21.21 -34.17
CA ILE A 382 21.66 20.93 -34.29
C ILE A 382 21.36 19.43 -34.53
N GLU A 383 22.36 18.57 -34.71
CA GLU A 383 22.11 17.16 -35.06
C GLU A 383 21.99 16.18 -33.88
N TRP A 384 22.02 16.62 -32.61
CA TRP A 384 22.00 15.69 -31.46
C TRP A 384 20.91 15.93 -30.41
N TYR A 385 20.19 17.04 -30.45
CA TYR A 385 19.24 17.39 -29.40
C TYR A 385 17.99 18.02 -30.02
N ASN A 386 16.97 17.19 -30.25
CA ASN A 386 15.62 17.62 -30.67
C ASN A 386 15.13 18.78 -29.77
N PHE A 387 15.17 20.01 -30.27
CA PHE A 387 14.59 21.17 -29.61
C PHE A 387 13.39 21.70 -30.41
N SER A 388 12.27 21.88 -29.72
CA SER A 388 11.12 22.67 -30.19
C SER A 388 11.32 24.14 -29.81
N ILE A 389 11.02 25.08 -30.72
CA ILE A 389 11.04 26.53 -30.46
C ILE A 389 9.60 27.00 -30.20
N PHE A 390 9.36 27.68 -29.07
CA PHE A 390 8.08 28.32 -28.76
C PHE A 390 8.17 29.82 -29.03
N VAL A 391 7.21 30.37 -29.78
CA VAL A 391 7.08 31.82 -29.99
C VAL A 391 5.71 32.26 -29.50
N CYS A 392 5.67 33.25 -28.60
CA CYS A 392 4.43 33.76 -28.02
C CYS A 392 3.82 34.88 -28.88
N ARG A 393 2.51 34.79 -29.17
CA ARG A 393 1.70 35.90 -29.68
C ARG A 393 0.31 35.87 -29.02
N ASN A 394 -0.07 36.97 -28.37
CA ASN A 394 -1.39 37.20 -27.72
C ASN A 394 -1.96 35.99 -26.97
N GLU A 395 -1.25 35.56 -25.92
CA GLU A 395 -1.71 34.63 -24.88
C GLU A 395 -2.23 33.25 -25.34
N SER A 396 -1.86 32.79 -26.54
CA SER A 396 -2.04 31.39 -26.97
C SER A 396 -0.70 30.78 -27.36
N ILE A 397 -0.35 29.61 -26.80
CA ILE A 397 0.83 28.83 -27.19
C ILE A 397 0.44 28.00 -28.43
N ILE A 398 1.15 28.18 -29.54
CA ILE A 398 1.01 27.33 -30.72
C ILE A 398 2.28 26.48 -30.83
N GLU A 399 2.10 25.16 -30.80
CA GLU A 399 3.16 24.20 -31.10
C GLU A 399 3.28 24.05 -32.63
N VAL A 400 4.49 24.24 -33.17
CA VAL A 400 4.76 24.01 -34.60
C VAL A 400 5.61 22.74 -34.71
N PRO A 401 5.06 21.62 -35.19
CA PRO A 401 5.86 20.43 -35.45
C PRO A 401 6.76 20.67 -36.67
N LEU A 402 8.07 20.48 -36.49
CA LEU A 402 9.04 20.50 -37.58
C LEU A 402 8.99 19.16 -38.32
N PHE A 403 8.05 19.03 -39.26
CA PHE A 403 8.18 18.12 -40.38
C PHE A 403 7.89 18.89 -41.67
N ASP A 404 8.95 19.05 -42.47
CA ASP A 404 9.00 19.58 -43.83
C ASP A 404 8.04 20.72 -44.19
N CYS A 405 8.51 21.96 -44.14
CA CYS A 405 8.01 23.04 -45.00
C CYS A 405 9.00 24.21 -45.11
N GLU A 406 9.47 24.49 -46.33
CA GLU A 406 10.00 25.80 -46.72
C GLU A 406 8.91 26.87 -46.52
N LEU A 407 9.16 27.91 -45.70
CA LEU A 407 8.26 29.07 -45.59
C LEU A 407 8.79 30.26 -46.42
N PRO A 408 7.95 30.89 -47.28
CA PRO A 408 8.36 32.01 -48.11
C PRO A 408 8.44 33.34 -47.33
N LYS A 409 9.46 34.13 -47.68
CA LYS A 409 9.71 35.52 -47.21
C LYS A 409 8.50 36.45 -47.48
N LYS A 410 7.54 36.57 -46.56
CA LYS A 410 6.58 37.69 -46.57
C LYS A 410 5.77 37.93 -45.28
N VAL A 411 6.40 38.03 -44.10
CA VAL A 411 5.70 38.53 -42.90
C VAL A 411 6.67 39.29 -41.98
N LEU A 412 7.25 40.40 -42.45
CA LEU A 412 8.18 41.20 -41.66
C LEU A 412 8.03 42.72 -41.88
N GLU A 413 6.81 43.19 -42.11
CA GLU A 413 6.48 44.62 -42.08
C GLU A 413 5.15 44.78 -41.32
N ASP A 414 5.05 45.86 -40.53
CA ASP A 414 3.94 46.29 -39.65
C ASP A 414 3.93 45.79 -38.19
N PHE A 415 4.80 46.37 -37.36
CA PHE A 415 4.54 46.56 -35.91
C PHE A 415 5.17 47.86 -35.38
N ASP A 416 4.88 48.99 -36.03
CA ASP A 416 5.02 50.32 -35.45
C ASP A 416 3.63 50.90 -35.24
N ASN A 417 3.07 50.76 -34.02
CA ASN A 417 2.08 51.64 -33.37
C ASN A 417 1.19 50.87 -32.38
N ALA A 418 1.58 50.83 -31.11
CA ALA A 418 0.63 50.72 -30.01
C ALA A 418 1.17 51.52 -28.81
N THR A 419 0.52 52.63 -28.50
CA THR A 419 0.81 53.52 -27.36
C THR A 419 0.02 53.08 -26.13
N CYS A 420 0.69 53.03 -24.97
CA CYS A 420 0.10 52.70 -23.67
C CYS A 420 -0.53 53.92 -22.99
N TYR A 421 -1.68 53.75 -22.33
CA TYR A 421 -2.14 54.63 -21.25
C TYR A 421 -2.58 53.82 -20.01
N PRO A 422 -2.42 54.37 -18.80
CA PRO A 422 -2.44 53.62 -17.56
C PRO A 422 -3.84 53.58 -16.92
N THR A 423 -4.19 52.47 -16.27
CA THR A 423 -5.17 52.52 -15.18
C THR A 423 -4.86 51.48 -14.11
N THR A 424 -5.23 51.87 -12.90
CA THR A 424 -4.68 51.50 -11.61
C THR A 424 -5.17 50.15 -11.07
N ILE A 425 -4.20 49.32 -10.69
CA ILE A 425 -4.13 48.32 -9.59
C ILE A 425 -5.44 47.93 -8.88
N GLN A 426 -5.81 46.65 -8.99
CA GLN A 426 -6.31 45.84 -7.87
C GLN A 426 -5.56 44.50 -7.80
N PRO A 427 -5.26 43.96 -6.60
CA PRO A 427 -4.31 42.86 -6.44
C PRO A 427 -4.96 41.51 -6.76
N ILE A 428 -4.49 40.86 -7.83
CA ILE A 428 -4.79 39.46 -8.12
C ILE A 428 -3.83 38.61 -7.27
N GLN A 429 -4.36 37.96 -6.23
CA GLN A 429 -3.71 36.81 -5.61
C GLN A 429 -3.92 35.61 -6.55
N GLN A 430 -2.91 35.27 -7.35
CA GLN A 430 -2.85 33.99 -8.03
C GLN A 430 -2.38 32.92 -7.02
N PRO A 431 -3.11 31.80 -6.87
CA PRO A 431 -2.61 30.66 -6.10
C PRO A 431 -1.50 29.95 -6.89
N ILE A 432 -0.48 29.53 -6.14
CA ILE A 432 0.63 28.70 -6.60
C ILE A 432 0.04 27.38 -7.11
N THR A 433 0.02 27.18 -8.43
CA THR A 433 -0.22 25.88 -9.04
C THR A 433 0.95 24.96 -8.69
N MET A 434 0.72 24.03 -7.77
CA MET A 434 1.57 22.84 -7.66
C MET A 434 1.34 21.99 -8.89
N ILE A 435 2.41 21.76 -9.64
CA ILE A 435 2.45 20.88 -10.80
C ILE A 435 2.27 19.45 -10.28
N THR A 436 1.06 18.91 -10.39
CA THR A 436 0.83 17.46 -10.35
C THR A 436 1.41 16.85 -11.63
N PRO A 437 2.12 15.71 -11.58
CA PRO A 437 2.64 15.08 -12.77
C PRO A 437 1.46 14.61 -13.63
N GLN A 438 1.32 15.21 -14.81
CA GLN A 438 0.35 14.76 -15.81
C GLN A 438 0.76 13.35 -16.28
N LEU A 439 -0.03 12.33 -15.95
CA LEU A 439 -0.10 11.13 -16.79
C LEU A 439 -0.91 11.52 -18.04
N THR A 440 -0.20 11.85 -19.11
CA THR A 440 -0.80 11.98 -20.44
C THR A 440 -1.26 10.60 -20.93
N ILE A 441 -2.56 10.46 -21.18
CA ILE A 441 -3.15 9.29 -21.84
C ILE A 441 -2.70 9.31 -23.31
N SER A 442 -1.95 8.31 -23.75
CA SER A 442 -1.70 8.03 -25.16
C SER A 442 -2.87 7.22 -25.70
N GLU A 443 -3.68 7.79 -26.59
CA GLU A 443 -4.49 6.98 -27.50
C GLU A 443 -3.52 6.27 -28.47
N CYS A 444 -3.69 4.95 -28.62
CA CYS A 444 -2.80 4.17 -29.47
C CYS A 444 -3.06 4.44 -30.95
N PRO A 445 -2.02 4.68 -31.77
CA PRO A 445 -2.18 4.93 -33.21
C PRO A 445 -2.84 3.77 -33.96
N ASP A 446 -2.67 2.54 -33.47
CA ASP A 446 -3.31 1.35 -34.01
C ASP A 446 -4.50 0.95 -33.12
N PRO A 447 -5.74 0.93 -33.67
CA PRO A 447 -6.94 0.53 -32.95
C PRO A 447 -6.97 -0.96 -32.61
N ASN A 448 -5.93 -1.74 -32.91
CA ASN A 448 -5.74 -3.10 -32.44
C ASN A 448 -4.81 -3.18 -31.22
N TYR A 449 -4.36 -2.05 -30.65
CA TYR A 449 -3.52 -2.03 -29.46
C TYR A 449 -4.01 -1.04 -28.39
N MET A 450 -3.70 -1.31 -27.13
CA MET A 450 -4.11 -0.54 -25.95
C MET A 450 -3.01 -0.47 -24.87
N GLY A 451 -3.27 0.29 -23.80
CA GLY A 451 -2.38 0.49 -22.66
C GLY A 451 -1.44 1.69 -22.81
N THR A 452 -0.83 2.12 -21.70
CA THR A 452 0.04 3.32 -21.64
C THR A 452 1.18 3.31 -22.66
N TYR A 453 1.62 2.13 -23.09
CA TYR A 453 2.69 1.94 -24.06
C TYR A 453 2.24 1.28 -25.38
N CYS A 454 0.93 1.12 -25.62
CA CYS A 454 0.38 0.52 -26.85
C CYS A 454 0.98 -0.83 -27.24
N ASN A 455 1.35 -1.62 -26.23
CA ASN A 455 1.97 -2.93 -26.40
C ASN A 455 0.99 -4.09 -26.10
N ILE A 456 -0.24 -3.77 -25.70
CA ILE A 456 -1.29 -4.76 -25.43
C ILE A 456 -2.15 -4.86 -26.67
N THR A 457 -2.29 -6.04 -27.27
CA THR A 457 -3.21 -6.24 -28.39
C THR A 457 -4.67 -6.23 -27.94
N ASN A 458 -5.57 -5.77 -28.80
CA ASN A 458 -7.01 -5.81 -28.64
C ASN A 458 -7.58 -7.21 -28.92
N ASP A 459 -6.78 -8.10 -29.51
CA ASP A 459 -7.10 -9.51 -29.58
C ASP A 459 -7.10 -10.11 -28.17
N LYS A 460 -8.31 -10.35 -27.65
CA LYS A 460 -8.54 -10.88 -26.30
C LYS A 460 -7.97 -12.28 -26.10
N CYS A 461 -7.87 -13.08 -27.17
CA CYS A 461 -7.27 -14.41 -27.09
C CYS A 461 -5.76 -14.32 -26.86
N ILE A 462 -5.09 -13.35 -27.50
CA ILE A 462 -3.65 -13.13 -27.32
C ILE A 462 -3.35 -12.40 -26.02
N SER A 463 -4.14 -11.36 -25.70
CA SER A 463 -3.88 -10.48 -24.56
C SER A 463 -4.26 -11.09 -23.22
N MET A 464 -5.31 -11.92 -23.16
CA MET A 464 -5.83 -12.50 -21.91
C MET A 464 -5.63 -14.00 -21.79
N LYS A 465 -5.43 -14.72 -22.91
CA LYS A 465 -5.43 -16.20 -22.97
C LYS A 465 -6.56 -16.82 -22.12
N PRO A 466 -7.83 -16.47 -22.41
CA PRO A 466 -8.94 -16.73 -21.49
C PRO A 466 -9.37 -18.19 -21.43
N CYS A 467 -9.14 -18.97 -22.49
CA CYS A 467 -9.58 -20.35 -22.58
C CYS A 467 -8.70 -21.29 -21.77
N GLN A 468 -9.33 -22.15 -20.98
CA GLN A 468 -8.68 -23.14 -20.13
C GLN A 468 -8.76 -24.53 -20.77
N ASN A 469 -8.04 -25.51 -20.20
CA ASN A 469 -8.09 -26.92 -20.63
C ASN A 469 -7.80 -27.14 -22.12
N ASP A 470 -6.80 -26.44 -22.64
CA ASP A 470 -6.35 -26.46 -24.04
C ASP A 470 -7.44 -26.11 -25.07
N ALA A 471 -8.54 -25.48 -24.63
CA ALA A 471 -9.61 -25.05 -25.52
C ALA A 471 -9.13 -24.01 -26.54
N GLU A 472 -9.69 -24.09 -27.75
CA GLU A 472 -9.34 -23.20 -28.85
C GLU A 472 -9.99 -21.83 -28.64
N CYS A 473 -9.18 -20.77 -28.57
CA CYS A 473 -9.66 -19.40 -28.40
C CYS A 473 -9.87 -18.73 -29.76
N ILE A 474 -11.08 -18.21 -29.97
CA ILE A 474 -11.48 -17.51 -31.18
C ILE A 474 -11.79 -16.06 -30.82
N SER A 475 -10.99 -15.10 -31.32
CA SER A 475 -11.24 -13.67 -31.11
C SER A 475 -12.42 -13.20 -31.97
N ASN A 476 -13.39 -12.53 -31.35
CA ASN A 476 -14.58 -12.04 -32.04
C ASN A 476 -15.13 -10.79 -31.34
N SER A 477 -14.83 -9.63 -31.92
CA SER A 477 -15.22 -8.31 -31.42
C SER A 477 -16.73 -8.06 -31.42
N SER A 478 -17.53 -8.90 -32.09
CA SER A 478 -19.00 -8.81 -32.08
C SER A 478 -19.64 -9.55 -30.91
N LEU A 479 -18.87 -10.36 -30.16
CA LEU A 479 -19.35 -11.02 -28.95
C LEU A 479 -19.19 -10.09 -27.74
N PRO A 480 -20.10 -10.16 -26.74
CA PRO A 480 -20.06 -9.31 -25.55
C PRO A 480 -18.72 -9.32 -24.79
N LEU A 481 -17.97 -10.42 -24.86
CA LEU A 481 -16.67 -10.55 -24.21
C LEU A 481 -15.47 -10.46 -25.18
N GLY A 482 -15.71 -10.27 -26.48
CA GLY A 482 -14.67 -10.10 -27.50
C GLY A 482 -13.94 -11.39 -27.91
N TYR A 483 -14.34 -12.55 -27.38
CA TYR A 483 -13.80 -13.87 -27.71
C TYR A 483 -14.83 -14.99 -27.45
N HIS A 484 -14.53 -16.19 -27.92
CA HIS A 484 -15.24 -17.44 -27.64
C HIS A 484 -14.23 -18.58 -27.46
N CYS A 485 -14.44 -19.41 -26.44
CA CYS A 485 -13.66 -20.63 -26.22
C CYS A 485 -14.42 -21.83 -26.76
N GLN A 486 -13.81 -22.55 -27.71
CA GLN A 486 -14.31 -23.81 -28.20
C GLN A 486 -13.69 -24.95 -27.38
N CYS A 487 -14.49 -25.56 -26.50
CA CYS A 487 -14.04 -26.67 -25.66
C CYS A 487 -13.72 -27.90 -26.50
N LEU A 488 -12.61 -28.57 -26.20
CA LEU A 488 -12.10 -29.71 -26.97
C LEU A 488 -13.01 -30.95 -26.91
N SER A 489 -13.82 -31.09 -25.86
CA SER A 489 -14.76 -32.19 -25.67
C SER A 489 -15.89 -31.79 -24.71
N ASP A 490 -16.94 -32.61 -24.64
CA ASP A 490 -18.04 -32.45 -23.67
C ASP A 490 -17.59 -32.66 -22.20
N GLU A 491 -16.35 -33.15 -22.01
CA GLU A 491 -15.72 -33.29 -20.70
C GLU A 491 -15.37 -31.95 -20.06
N TYR A 492 -15.39 -30.86 -20.83
CA TYR A 492 -15.20 -29.50 -20.33
C TYR A 492 -16.39 -28.62 -20.70
N SER A 493 -16.82 -27.79 -19.76
CA SER A 493 -17.91 -26.83 -19.97
C SER A 493 -17.59 -25.48 -19.34
N GLY A 494 -18.52 -24.53 -19.44
CA GLY A 494 -18.30 -23.16 -18.99
C GLY A 494 -17.89 -22.22 -20.12
N TYR A 495 -17.89 -20.92 -19.83
CA TYR A 495 -17.69 -19.89 -20.85
C TYR A 495 -16.24 -19.88 -21.39
N ASN A 496 -15.30 -20.22 -20.52
CA ASN A 496 -13.88 -20.33 -20.77
C ASN A 496 -13.40 -21.79 -20.80
N CYS A 497 -14.33 -22.76 -20.87
CA CYS A 497 -14.05 -24.19 -20.70
C CYS A 497 -13.40 -24.53 -19.34
N GLU A 498 -13.72 -23.74 -18.31
CA GLU A 498 -13.17 -23.82 -16.96
C GLU A 498 -13.71 -25.00 -16.14
N ASN A 499 -14.91 -25.48 -16.46
CA ASN A 499 -15.55 -26.53 -15.70
C ASN A 499 -15.09 -27.90 -16.22
N ASP A 500 -14.30 -28.59 -15.41
CA ASP A 500 -13.92 -29.98 -15.64
C ASP A 500 -15.09 -30.91 -15.22
N ASN A 501 -15.78 -31.46 -16.21
CA ASN A 501 -16.91 -32.37 -16.04
C ASN A 501 -16.45 -33.83 -15.90
N ARG A 502 -15.15 -34.12 -15.86
CA ARG A 502 -14.65 -35.49 -15.67
C ARG A 502 -14.89 -35.94 -14.23
N ASP A 503 -15.18 -37.24 -14.06
CA ASP A 503 -15.43 -37.83 -12.74
C ASP A 503 -14.15 -37.94 -11.89
N CYS A 504 -13.00 -38.17 -12.54
CA CYS A 504 -11.68 -38.10 -11.91
C CYS A 504 -11.16 -36.66 -11.88
N LYS A 505 -11.40 -35.96 -10.76
CA LYS A 505 -10.80 -34.67 -10.41
C LYS A 505 -9.55 -34.89 -9.55
N ASN A 506 -8.71 -33.87 -9.43
CA ASN A 506 -7.48 -33.94 -8.61
C ASN A 506 -7.75 -34.36 -7.16
N ASP A 507 -8.94 -34.05 -6.62
CA ASP A 507 -9.32 -34.36 -5.24
C ASP A 507 -10.30 -35.54 -5.12
N THR A 508 -10.63 -36.22 -6.23
CA THR A 508 -11.54 -37.38 -6.20
C THR A 508 -10.96 -38.53 -5.38
N CYS A 509 -9.64 -38.72 -5.42
CA CYS A 509 -8.93 -39.70 -4.59
C CYS A 509 -8.02 -38.98 -3.59
N TRP A 510 -8.27 -39.20 -2.31
CA TRP A 510 -7.58 -38.54 -1.21
C TRP A 510 -6.17 -39.13 -1.01
N HIS A 511 -5.31 -38.39 -0.30
CA HIS A 511 -3.98 -38.85 0.11
C HIS A 511 -3.07 -39.33 -1.05
N ASP A 512 -3.08 -38.61 -2.17
CA ASP A 512 -2.38 -38.95 -3.42
C ASP A 512 -2.80 -40.31 -4.02
N GLY A 513 -4.05 -40.74 -3.79
CA GLY A 513 -4.63 -41.90 -4.46
C GLY A 513 -4.71 -41.67 -5.97
N LYS A 514 -4.42 -42.71 -6.77
CA LYS A 514 -4.46 -42.59 -8.24
C LYS A 514 -5.87 -42.89 -8.74
N CYS A 515 -6.57 -41.88 -9.26
CA CYS A 515 -7.87 -42.05 -9.91
C CYS A 515 -7.72 -42.74 -11.27
N ILE A 516 -8.54 -43.75 -11.53
CA ILE A 516 -8.64 -44.46 -12.82
C ILE A 516 -10.10 -44.42 -13.26
N GLN A 517 -10.34 -43.94 -14.48
CA GLN A 517 -11.64 -43.99 -15.10
C GLN A 517 -11.95 -45.42 -15.56
N GLU A 518 -13.01 -46.04 -15.05
CA GLU A 518 -13.52 -47.33 -15.52
C GLU A 518 -14.84 -47.15 -16.26
N SER A 519 -14.86 -47.51 -17.54
CA SER A 519 -16.09 -47.57 -18.34
C SER A 519 -16.78 -48.92 -18.12
N THR A 520 -17.43 -49.12 -16.98
CA THR A 520 -18.37 -50.24 -16.83
C THR A 520 -19.80 -49.74 -16.97
N SER A 521 -20.36 -49.98 -18.14
CA SER A 521 -21.73 -49.63 -18.51
C SER A 521 -22.74 -50.50 -17.75
N ILE A 522 -23.22 -49.99 -16.63
CA ILE A 522 -24.61 -50.19 -16.20
C ILE A 522 -25.19 -48.78 -16.06
N ASP A 523 -26.20 -48.46 -16.87
CA ASP A 523 -26.96 -47.20 -16.92
C ASP A 523 -26.29 -45.94 -17.54
N ASN A 524 -25.39 -46.08 -18.54
CA ASN A 524 -24.80 -44.95 -19.28
C ASN A 524 -24.12 -43.86 -18.41
N LYS A 525 -23.64 -44.22 -17.22
CA LYS A 525 -22.75 -43.36 -16.41
C LYS A 525 -21.34 -43.91 -16.45
N THR A 526 -20.38 -43.03 -16.68
CA THR A 526 -18.97 -43.28 -16.42
C THR A 526 -18.75 -43.45 -14.90
N THR A 527 -17.85 -44.35 -14.51
CA THR A 527 -17.49 -44.60 -13.11
C THR A 527 -15.98 -44.46 -12.92
N PHE A 528 -15.53 -44.06 -11.73
CA PHE A 528 -14.11 -43.95 -11.39
C PHE A 528 -13.74 -44.94 -10.27
N VAL A 529 -12.46 -45.31 -10.20
CA VAL A 529 -11.87 -46.16 -9.16
C VAL A 529 -10.61 -45.49 -8.62
N CYS A 530 -10.50 -45.35 -7.30
CA CYS A 530 -9.29 -44.85 -6.65
C CYS A 530 -8.33 -45.98 -6.26
N LEU A 531 -7.10 -45.95 -6.77
CA LEU A 531 -6.01 -46.79 -6.29
C LEU A 531 -5.32 -46.09 -5.11
N CYS A 532 -5.62 -46.54 -3.91
CA CYS A 532 -5.08 -45.94 -2.68
C CYS A 532 -3.60 -46.24 -2.48
N ARG A 533 -2.88 -45.23 -1.97
CA ARG A 533 -1.51 -45.41 -1.49
C ARG A 533 -1.50 -46.34 -0.28
N GLN A 534 -0.37 -47.03 -0.09
CA GLN A 534 -0.15 -47.87 1.09
C GLN A 534 -0.39 -47.07 2.37
N GLY A 535 -1.19 -47.61 3.29
CA GLY A 535 -1.62 -46.89 4.49
C GLY A 535 -3.05 -46.35 4.42
N TYR A 536 -3.69 -46.38 3.25
CA TYR A 536 -5.04 -45.84 3.05
C TYR A 536 -5.96 -46.86 2.35
N GLU A 537 -7.26 -46.79 2.67
CA GLU A 537 -8.34 -47.61 2.12
C GLU A 537 -9.64 -46.79 2.04
N GLY A 538 -10.72 -47.37 1.51
CA GLY A 538 -11.98 -46.65 1.26
C GLY A 538 -12.21 -46.38 -0.23
N LEU A 539 -13.40 -45.85 -0.58
CA LEU A 539 -13.80 -45.64 -1.98
C LEU A 539 -12.97 -44.53 -2.63
N ASN A 540 -12.63 -43.51 -1.86
CA ASN A 540 -11.83 -42.35 -2.25
C ASN A 540 -10.50 -42.30 -1.47
N CYS A 541 -10.05 -43.40 -0.86
CA CYS A 541 -8.84 -43.44 -0.02
C CYS A 541 -8.91 -42.57 1.23
N GLU A 542 -10.12 -42.35 1.74
CA GLU A 542 -10.43 -41.48 2.87
C GLU A 542 -10.10 -42.12 4.24
N LEU A 543 -9.97 -43.44 4.30
CA LEU A 543 -9.72 -44.17 5.54
C LEU A 543 -8.24 -44.51 5.69
N VAL A 544 -7.68 -44.30 6.88
CA VAL A 544 -6.34 -44.81 7.21
C VAL A 544 -6.46 -46.31 7.48
N SER A 545 -5.79 -47.11 6.66
CA SER A 545 -5.81 -48.56 6.78
C SER A 545 -5.18 -48.98 8.11
N ASN A 546 -5.91 -49.79 8.89
CA ASN A 546 -5.47 -50.20 10.22
C ASN A 546 -4.34 -51.24 10.13
N MET A 547 -3.10 -50.75 10.24
CA MET A 547 -1.89 -51.56 10.16
C MET A 547 -1.69 -52.50 11.35
N CYS A 548 -2.51 -52.41 12.41
CA CYS A 548 -2.48 -53.33 13.55
C CYS A 548 -3.30 -54.62 13.35
N THR A 549 -4.04 -54.76 12.25
CA THR A 549 -4.96 -55.90 12.02
C THR A 549 -4.28 -57.27 12.04
N ASN A 550 -2.98 -57.36 11.69
CA ASN A 550 -2.18 -58.59 11.74
C ASN A 550 -0.95 -58.49 12.66
N ILE A 551 -0.90 -57.49 13.54
CA ILE A 551 0.24 -57.25 14.42
C ILE A 551 -0.15 -57.59 15.85
N THR A 552 0.55 -58.57 16.43
CA THR A 552 0.39 -58.94 17.84
C THR A 552 1.61 -58.46 18.61
N CYS A 553 1.40 -57.59 19.61
CA CYS A 553 2.47 -57.16 20.50
C CYS A 553 2.59 -58.14 21.67
N GLU A 554 3.81 -58.65 21.88
CA GLU A 554 4.14 -59.56 22.97
C GLU A 554 4.19 -58.84 24.32
N ASN A 555 4.25 -59.61 25.41
CA ASN A 555 4.37 -59.09 26.79
C ASN A 555 3.33 -58.01 27.15
N ARG A 556 2.09 -58.18 26.63
CA ARG A 556 0.94 -57.29 26.83
C ARG A 556 1.10 -55.89 26.25
N GLY A 557 2.02 -55.68 25.30
CA GLY A 557 2.13 -54.42 24.57
C GLY A 557 0.84 -54.07 23.81
N ALA A 558 0.61 -52.78 23.58
CA ALA A 558 -0.53 -52.30 22.79
C ALA A 558 -0.08 -51.83 21.41
N CYS A 559 -0.64 -52.38 20.33
CA CYS A 559 -0.37 -51.89 18.99
C CYS A 559 -1.10 -50.56 18.75
N ARG A 560 -0.39 -49.58 18.20
CA ARG A 560 -1.00 -48.37 17.65
C ARG A 560 -0.63 -48.21 16.19
N SER A 561 -1.65 -48.05 15.35
CA SER A 561 -1.50 -47.73 13.94
C SER A 561 -1.18 -46.24 13.78
N SER A 562 -0.36 -45.91 12.80
CA SER A 562 0.02 -44.57 12.34
C SER A 562 -0.08 -44.56 10.80
N GLU A 563 -0.02 -43.38 10.18
CA GLU A 563 -0.33 -43.17 8.75
C GLU A 563 0.46 -44.07 7.78
N LEU A 564 1.68 -44.49 8.13
CA LEU A 564 2.52 -45.38 7.30
C LEU A 564 3.24 -46.47 8.11
N SER A 565 2.85 -46.69 9.36
CA SER A 565 3.57 -47.58 10.27
C SER A 565 2.67 -48.04 11.40
N TRP A 566 3.14 -49.04 12.14
CA TRP A 566 2.53 -49.46 13.39
C TRP A 566 3.64 -49.55 14.43
N LYS A 567 3.28 -49.35 15.70
CA LYS A 567 4.24 -49.54 16.79
C LYS A 567 3.58 -50.23 17.97
N CYS A 568 4.27 -51.23 18.50
CA CYS A 568 3.94 -51.79 19.80
C CYS A 568 4.42 -50.86 20.90
N HIS A 569 3.49 -50.42 21.73
CA HIS A 569 3.77 -49.69 22.95
C HIS A 569 3.90 -50.70 24.08
N CYS A 570 5.13 -50.95 24.52
CA CYS A 570 5.41 -51.87 25.61
C CYS A 570 4.89 -51.29 26.94
N VAL A 571 4.31 -52.14 27.78
CA VAL A 571 3.70 -51.72 29.06
C VAL A 571 4.71 -51.04 29.98
N ASP A 572 5.96 -51.54 30.00
CA ASP A 572 7.09 -50.91 30.68
C ASP A 572 8.34 -50.94 29.77
N PRO A 573 8.70 -49.82 29.13
CA PRO A 573 9.84 -49.75 28.21
C PRO A 573 11.21 -49.85 28.91
N THR A 574 11.25 -49.83 30.25
CA THR A 574 12.48 -50.08 31.01
C THR A 574 12.77 -51.57 31.17
N VAL A 575 11.73 -52.40 31.05
CA VAL A 575 11.77 -53.85 31.23
C VAL A 575 11.65 -54.58 29.89
N TYR A 576 10.90 -54.06 28.93
CA TYR A 576 10.68 -54.69 27.63
C TYR A 576 11.11 -53.79 26.46
N SER A 577 11.68 -54.39 25.42
CA SER A 577 12.11 -53.75 24.18
C SER A 577 11.95 -54.69 22.99
N GLY A 578 12.30 -54.24 21.78
CA GLY A 578 11.99 -54.95 20.54
C GLY A 578 10.80 -54.35 19.80
N VAL A 579 10.61 -54.74 18.55
CA VAL A 579 9.59 -54.14 17.66
C VAL A 579 8.19 -54.58 18.06
N TYR A 580 8.07 -55.79 18.61
CA TYR A 580 6.85 -56.38 19.15
C TYR A 580 6.88 -56.47 20.70
N CYS A 581 7.83 -55.79 21.38
CA CYS A 581 8.07 -55.91 22.82
C CYS A 581 8.50 -57.32 23.27
N GLU A 582 9.15 -58.07 22.39
CA GLU A 582 9.55 -59.46 22.55
C GLU A 582 10.80 -59.67 23.43
N HIS A 583 11.58 -58.62 23.67
CA HIS A 583 12.83 -58.71 24.44
C HIS A 583 12.67 -58.15 25.86
N GLU A 584 13.27 -58.81 26.84
CA GLU A 584 13.47 -58.26 28.18
C GLU A 584 14.77 -57.42 28.23
N SER A 585 14.61 -56.12 28.46
CA SER A 585 15.67 -55.11 28.48
C SER A 585 16.61 -55.28 29.69
N LYS A 586 17.79 -55.88 29.47
CA LYS A 586 18.92 -55.74 30.40
C LYS A 586 19.57 -54.38 30.20
N SER A 587 19.39 -53.48 31.16
CA SER A 587 19.88 -52.10 31.12
C SER A 587 21.43 -51.98 31.17
N LEU A 588 21.92 -51.02 30.38
CA LEU A 588 22.98 -50.03 30.65
C LEU A 588 24.29 -50.11 29.82
N VAL A 589 24.77 -48.91 29.50
CA VAL A 589 26.07 -48.49 28.91
C VAL A 589 26.06 -48.26 27.40
N VAL A 590 25.61 -47.06 26.97
CA VAL A 590 26.43 -46.11 26.16
C VAL A 590 25.91 -44.68 26.37
N LYS A 591 26.44 -43.98 27.39
CA LYS A 591 26.58 -42.51 27.34
C LYS A 591 28.03 -42.21 26.95
N LYS A 592 28.32 -41.99 25.66
CA LYS A 592 29.47 -41.23 25.11
C LYS A 592 29.65 -41.55 23.62
N ALA A 593 28.89 -40.88 22.75
CA ALA A 593 29.27 -40.72 21.35
C ALA A 593 28.48 -39.57 20.74
N LEU A 594 28.85 -38.32 21.08
CA LEU A 594 28.59 -37.10 20.28
C LEU A 594 29.27 -35.92 21.01
N GLY A 595 30.60 -35.95 21.02
CA GLY A 595 31.44 -34.95 21.69
C GLY A 595 32.79 -34.76 21.03
N ARG A 596 32.90 -34.98 19.71
CA ARG A 596 34.18 -34.90 18.97
C ARG A 596 34.23 -33.86 17.85
N SER A 597 33.16 -33.11 17.59
CA SER A 597 33.17 -32.11 16.49
C SER A 597 33.38 -30.64 16.94
N PHE A 598 33.16 -30.30 18.22
CA PHE A 598 33.32 -28.91 18.68
C PHE A 598 34.77 -28.49 18.97
N ALA A 599 35.65 -29.44 19.33
CA ALA A 599 37.05 -29.13 19.63
C ALA A 599 37.83 -28.70 18.39
N SER A 600 37.56 -29.33 17.24
CA SER A 600 38.23 -28.99 15.98
C SER A 600 37.84 -27.61 15.46
N ILE A 601 36.59 -27.20 15.63
CA ILE A 601 36.09 -25.87 15.23
C ILE A 601 36.68 -24.78 16.13
N ALA A 602 36.78 -25.03 17.44
CA ALA A 602 37.40 -24.08 18.37
C ALA A 602 38.89 -23.86 18.09
N ILE A 603 39.63 -24.91 17.73
CA ILE A 603 41.06 -24.80 17.40
C ILE A 603 41.26 -23.98 16.11
N VAL A 604 40.44 -24.19 15.08
CA VAL A 604 40.51 -23.40 13.84
C VAL A 604 40.19 -21.93 14.10
N ALA A 605 39.17 -21.63 14.91
CA ALA A 605 38.83 -20.26 15.28
C ALA A 605 39.97 -19.56 16.05
N ILE A 606 40.63 -20.26 16.99
CA ILE A 606 41.76 -19.72 17.75
C ILE A 606 42.95 -19.42 16.83
N VAL A 607 43.26 -20.31 15.88
CA VAL A 607 44.36 -20.11 14.92
C VAL A 607 44.10 -18.90 14.01
N VAL A 608 42.87 -18.70 13.56
CA VAL A 608 42.48 -17.53 12.74
C VAL A 608 42.63 -16.22 13.52
N VAL A 609 42.19 -16.19 14.78
CA VAL A 609 42.36 -15.01 15.66
C VAL A 609 43.84 -14.73 15.91
N PHE A 610 44.65 -15.77 16.13
CA PHE A 610 46.09 -15.60 16.38
C PHE A 610 46.83 -15.06 15.14
N LEU A 611 46.50 -15.56 13.95
CA LEU A 611 47.04 -15.04 12.69
C LEU A 611 46.64 -13.58 12.46
N PHE A 612 45.40 -13.21 12.80
CA PHE A 612 44.94 -11.83 12.70
C PHE A 612 45.73 -10.89 13.63
N VAL A 613 45.99 -11.31 14.88
CA VAL A 613 46.81 -10.53 15.82
C VAL A 613 48.23 -10.36 15.31
N ILE A 614 48.85 -11.40 14.75
CA ILE A 614 50.20 -11.32 14.17
C ILE A 614 50.21 -10.35 12.98
N VAL A 615 49.21 -10.38 12.10
CA VAL A 615 49.11 -9.43 10.98
C VAL A 615 48.96 -7.99 11.49
N MET A 616 48.14 -7.76 12.52
CA MET A 616 47.99 -6.44 13.13
C MET A 616 49.28 -5.96 13.81
N ASP A 617 50.03 -6.84 14.47
CA ASP A 617 51.33 -6.50 15.06
C ASP A 617 52.41 -6.24 14.00
N VAL A 618 52.44 -7.01 12.90
CA VAL A 618 53.34 -6.75 11.77
C VAL A 618 53.03 -5.41 11.11
N LEU A 619 51.75 -5.03 10.99
CA LEU A 619 51.36 -3.71 10.50
C LEU A 619 51.78 -2.59 11.47
N LYS A 620 51.62 -2.82 12.78
CA LYS A 620 51.97 -1.85 13.83
C LYS A 620 53.48 -1.61 13.96
N TYR A 621 54.28 -2.68 13.93
CA TYR A 621 55.74 -2.60 14.17
C TYR A 621 56.57 -2.60 12.88
N GLY A 622 56.06 -3.16 11.78
CA GLY A 622 56.76 -3.20 10.49
C GLY A 622 56.57 -1.94 9.64
N PHE A 623 55.43 -1.25 9.76
CA PHE A 623 55.12 -0.07 8.96
C PHE A 623 54.97 1.23 9.78
N MET A 624 55.10 1.19 11.11
CA MET A 624 54.94 2.34 12.03
C MET A 624 53.65 3.15 11.81
N ILE A 625 52.56 2.51 11.38
CA ILE A 625 51.23 3.12 11.28
C ILE A 625 50.46 2.67 12.52
N ASP A 626 50.40 3.52 13.55
CA ASP A 626 49.49 3.35 14.70
C ASP A 626 48.24 4.21 14.48
N PRO A 627 47.12 3.63 13.99
CA PRO A 627 45.89 4.38 13.74
C PRO A 627 45.27 4.94 15.04
N VAL A 628 45.60 4.40 16.21
CA VAL A 628 45.03 4.78 17.51
C VAL A 628 45.78 5.96 18.13
N GLU A 629 47.09 6.08 17.89
CA GLU A 629 47.88 7.20 18.43
C GLU A 629 47.52 8.53 17.76
N ARG A 630 47.15 8.50 16.46
CA ARG A 630 46.70 9.69 15.72
C ARG A 630 45.42 10.28 16.31
N GLU A 631 44.44 9.43 16.67
CA GLU A 631 43.20 9.86 17.31
C GLU A 631 43.42 10.35 18.75
N ARG A 632 44.29 9.68 19.52
CA ARG A 632 44.67 10.15 20.87
C ARG A 632 45.28 11.54 20.86
N GLN A 633 46.11 11.86 19.86
CA GLN A 633 46.71 13.20 19.75
C GLN A 633 45.67 14.26 19.37
N LEU A 634 44.73 13.96 18.47
CA LEU A 634 43.63 14.85 18.12
C LEU A 634 42.74 15.15 19.35
N MET A 635 42.38 14.12 20.13
CA MET A 635 41.58 14.26 21.34
C MET A 635 42.28 15.10 22.43
N LYS A 636 43.60 14.90 22.62
CA LYS A 636 44.40 15.72 23.56
C LYS A 636 44.49 17.19 23.13
N ASN A 637 44.60 17.45 21.83
CA ASN A 637 44.66 18.80 21.27
C ASN A 637 43.31 19.54 21.39
N GLU A 638 42.19 18.86 21.17
CA GLU A 638 40.86 19.43 21.41
C GLU A 638 40.62 19.78 22.89
N GLN A 639 41.02 18.89 23.81
CA GLN A 639 40.87 19.15 25.24
C GLN A 639 41.71 20.34 25.71
N LYS A 640 42.93 20.52 25.16
CA LYS A 640 43.74 21.72 25.39
C LYS A 640 43.06 22.99 24.86
N LYS A 641 42.50 22.95 23.65
CA LYS A 641 41.78 24.08 23.03
C LYS A 641 40.57 24.50 23.86
N LYS A 642 39.74 23.54 24.29
CA LYS A 642 38.60 23.79 25.19
C LYS A 642 39.00 24.39 26.55
N LYS A 643 40.14 24.00 27.11
CA LYS A 643 40.67 24.60 28.36
C LYS A 643 41.16 26.04 28.16
N ILE A 644 41.77 26.36 27.01
CA ILE A 644 42.21 27.71 26.67
C ILE A 644 41.01 28.64 26.46
N ASP A 645 39.99 28.21 25.72
CA ASP A 645 38.77 28.99 25.48
C ASP A 645 37.98 29.25 26.77
N LYS A 646 37.90 28.25 27.66
CA LYS A 646 37.28 28.42 28.99
C LYS A 646 38.05 29.39 29.88
N LYS A 647 39.37 29.50 29.73
CA LYS A 647 40.22 30.45 30.45
C LYS A 647 40.10 31.88 29.88
N LYS A 648 39.95 32.02 28.55
CA LYS A 648 39.64 33.30 27.88
C LYS A 648 38.26 33.83 28.31
N LYS A 649 37.21 33.01 28.27
CA LYS A 649 35.87 33.39 28.73
C LYS A 649 35.84 33.86 30.20
N ARG A 650 36.60 33.20 31.09
CA ARG A 650 36.72 33.62 32.50
C ARG A 650 37.45 34.95 32.70
N MET A 651 38.38 35.31 31.81
CA MET A 651 39.08 36.59 31.87
C MET A 651 38.24 37.75 31.34
N GLU A 652 37.41 37.52 30.32
CA GLU A 652 36.47 38.55 29.81
C GLU A 652 35.36 38.89 30.82
N THR A 653 34.85 37.91 31.57
CA THR A 653 33.85 38.14 32.63
C THR A 653 34.40 38.88 33.86
N LYS A 654 35.73 38.94 34.06
CA LYS A 654 36.35 39.67 35.19
C LYS A 654 36.64 41.14 34.88
N LYS A 655 36.53 41.59 33.62
CA LYS A 655 36.83 42.97 33.21
C LYS A 655 35.65 43.95 33.32
N HIS A 656 34.44 43.47 33.61
CA HIS A 656 33.25 44.31 33.78
C HIS A 656 32.71 44.17 35.21
N GLY A 657 33.41 44.78 36.17
CA GLY A 657 32.91 44.95 37.53
C GLY A 657 31.87 46.07 37.57
N VAL A 658 30.61 45.68 37.78
CA VAL A 658 29.50 46.59 38.08
C VAL A 658 29.76 47.25 39.44
N ILE A 659 29.84 48.58 39.47
CA ILE A 659 29.96 49.38 40.71
C ILE A 659 28.58 49.40 41.39
N ALA A 660 28.44 48.72 42.52
CA ALA A 660 27.25 48.80 43.37
C ALA A 660 27.47 49.90 44.44
N ILE A 661 26.82 51.05 44.26
CA ILE A 661 26.79 52.13 45.26
C ILE A 661 25.73 51.78 46.30
N ARG A 662 26.14 51.63 47.57
CA ARG A 662 25.26 51.35 48.70
C ARG A 662 25.12 52.62 49.52
N PHE A 663 23.93 53.24 49.51
CA PHE A 663 23.61 54.37 50.39
C PHE A 663 23.28 53.84 51.79
N VAL A 664 23.95 54.38 52.81
CA VAL A 664 23.67 54.14 54.23
C VAL A 664 23.10 55.43 54.79
N TYR A 665 21.81 55.42 55.14
CA TYR A 665 21.18 56.48 55.92
C TYR A 665 21.43 56.17 57.40
N ILE A 666 22.11 57.09 58.10
CA ILE A 666 22.28 57.06 59.55
C ILE A 666 21.26 58.05 60.12
N ASP A 667 20.30 57.54 60.87
CA ASP A 667 19.45 58.36 61.75
C ASP A 667 20.12 58.46 63.12
N SER A 668 20.29 59.69 63.59
CA SER A 668 20.94 60.02 64.85
C SER A 668 20.01 60.89 65.68
N SER A 669 19.33 60.26 66.63
CA SER A 669 18.91 60.77 67.96
C SER A 669 17.55 60.18 68.34
N ASN A 670 17.42 59.67 69.58
CA ASN A 670 16.17 59.48 70.34
C ASN A 670 14.90 59.18 69.50
N LYS A 671 14.40 57.95 69.45
CA LYS A 671 13.92 57.13 70.57
C LYS A 671 13.72 55.68 70.11
#